data_AF-A0AAD9LS02-F1
#
_entry.id   AF-A0AAD9LS02-F1
#
_cell.length_a   1.000
_cell.length_b   1.000
_cell.length_c   1.000
_cell.angle_alpha   90.00
_cell.angle_beta   90.00
_cell.angle_gamma   90.00
#
_symmetry.space_group_name_H-M   'P 1'
#
loop_
_entity.id
_entity.type
_entity.pdbx_description
1 polymer ?
#
loop_
_entity_poly.entity_id
_entity_poly.type
_entity_poly.pdbx_seq_one_letter_code
_entity_poly.pdbx_strand_id
1 'polypeptide(L)'
;MWGGHLGSVCKATLLVMVFSALLHLNDAEQEGCRCKRTMKGREHLHPKLHSLPTLSLDEAKELEELPKHLDWCERGFCVPSWNQHIPQYCGSCFAHGAMSSAQDRIKIFNKRRKYTGADVMLGRQSFLNCAPGHGLSAGCDGGEAADVYEFMKRYGLPDESCLPYNATDHTKFQDTNGTCPPHGYCMNCMYTPESKKVPQCFPVTKMVRYRAKSHGHLSGELAMMKEIIKDGPITCGIACSEEFTYEYKAGILEDKTGFMDIDHDVEIVGWGEENGVKYWHIRNSWGTYWGMNGFFKIVRGKNNLGIEADCAFMEPDISEEELVWEENSVYGGSVFGIVPFKEEAKDHPIKDTSEDITRQDPAAHYLEEVESFAAEADSHREDNSFTALAVMFFVSGCVCATLAAVFILKFRGHRYGLMRYGKGFDVRTAKVDQFQWSYMNRPAANPKSREIVVFLHGLGSSKEAWVRVASGLSKNYHVVIPDLPGHGKTTPHDPQMNFTADRQARRLHEFFESELYPNNKVHLVGTCMGATIAGVYAAMHPTRVKSLTLLCPWGISMPTMSVTLSDIDDLGKMTLQSPTETSTSEISEWRDRGASSANFEHTPKVFRALAIPKRGKTHGVLQKVLVDMLAHPTILEDELHNIRARTMVVWGDQDEVLDVSCLKVIDDKLNVTRKHVVVLEKCGHLIPTDKPTECVDVLNKFLADEELSFTFSLAGQQSVMAF
;
A
#
# COMPACT_ATOMS: atom_id res chain seq x y z
N MET A 1 55.84 42.24 -26.01
CA MET A 1 54.52 42.83 -25.70
C MET A 1 53.68 42.74 -26.97
N TRP A 2 53.04 41.59 -27.24
CA TRP A 2 51.68 41.21 -26.82
C TRP A 2 50.60 42.18 -27.31
N GLY A 3 49.81 41.67 -28.26
CA GLY A 3 48.67 42.33 -28.88
C GLY A 3 47.96 41.35 -29.84
N GLY A 4 47.77 40.11 -29.38
CA GLY A 4 47.01 39.06 -30.05
C GLY A 4 46.00 38.47 -29.08
N HIS A 5 44.94 37.85 -29.64
CA HIS A 5 43.97 37.02 -28.92
C HIS A 5 43.08 37.68 -27.86
N LEU A 6 42.12 38.52 -28.27
CA LEU A 6 40.94 38.79 -27.43
C LEU A 6 39.56 38.48 -28.08
N GLY A 7 39.49 38.20 -29.39
CA GLY A 7 38.22 37.93 -30.07
C GLY A 7 37.78 36.46 -30.13
N SER A 8 38.71 35.50 -30.01
CA SER A 8 38.42 34.06 -30.16
C SER A 8 38.33 33.31 -28.83
N VAL A 9 38.87 33.88 -27.75
CA VAL A 9 38.89 33.22 -26.42
C VAL A 9 37.50 33.30 -25.77
N CYS A 10 36.77 34.42 -25.90
CA CYS A 10 35.41 34.51 -25.33
C CYS A 10 34.38 33.58 -25.99
N LYS A 11 34.56 33.20 -27.27
CA LYS A 11 33.66 32.21 -27.91
C LYS A 11 34.03 30.76 -27.58
N ALA A 12 35.33 30.46 -27.40
CA ALA A 12 35.77 29.12 -27.00
C ALA A 12 35.47 28.82 -25.52
N THR A 13 35.63 29.79 -24.62
CA THR A 13 35.30 29.62 -23.19
C THR A 13 33.80 29.52 -22.96
N LEU A 14 32.98 30.22 -23.76
CA LEU A 14 31.52 30.09 -23.70
C LEU A 14 31.04 28.75 -24.29
N LEU A 15 31.67 28.24 -25.36
CA LEU A 15 31.34 26.91 -25.90
C LEU A 15 31.76 25.77 -24.96
N VAL A 16 32.90 25.88 -24.27
CA VAL A 16 33.34 24.87 -23.30
C VAL A 16 32.52 24.95 -22.00
N MET A 17 32.10 26.13 -21.56
CA MET A 17 31.15 26.24 -20.43
C MET A 17 29.75 25.74 -20.80
N VAL A 18 29.29 25.94 -22.05
CA VAL A 18 28.01 25.41 -22.52
C VAL A 18 28.08 23.89 -22.76
N PHE A 19 29.22 23.34 -23.22
CA PHE A 19 29.39 21.89 -23.32
C PHE A 19 29.63 21.20 -21.97
N SER A 20 30.31 21.84 -21.02
CA SER A 20 30.42 21.32 -19.65
C SER A 20 29.11 21.46 -18.88
N ALA A 21 28.30 22.49 -19.17
CA ALA A 21 26.94 22.60 -18.65
C ALA A 21 26.00 21.61 -19.34
N LEU A 22 26.16 21.30 -20.64
CA LEU A 22 25.37 20.27 -21.32
C LEU A 22 25.77 18.83 -20.96
N LEU A 23 27.01 18.60 -20.52
CA LEU A 23 27.44 17.33 -19.94
C LEU A 23 27.01 17.19 -18.46
N HIS A 24 26.82 18.29 -17.74
CA HIS A 24 26.28 18.28 -16.36
C HIS A 24 24.75 18.47 -16.28
N LEU A 25 24.07 18.80 -17.37
CA LEU A 25 22.61 18.85 -17.44
C LEU A 25 21.96 17.49 -17.69
N ASN A 26 22.73 16.44 -17.99
CA ASN A 26 22.22 15.08 -18.12
C ASN A 26 22.31 14.23 -16.84
N ASP A 27 23.06 14.67 -15.82
CA ASP A 27 23.16 13.95 -14.54
C ASP A 27 22.27 14.54 -13.44
N ALA A 28 21.74 15.76 -13.62
CA ALA A 28 20.92 16.45 -12.61
C ALA A 28 19.40 16.25 -12.78
N GLU A 29 18.95 15.46 -13.76
CA GLU A 29 17.52 15.20 -14.02
C GLU A 29 17.12 13.73 -13.77
N GLN A 30 17.96 12.96 -13.06
CA GLN A 30 17.68 11.56 -12.63
C GLN A 30 17.71 11.33 -11.11
N GLU A 31 17.51 12.35 -10.27
CA GLU A 31 17.42 12.20 -8.80
C GLU A 31 16.03 11.70 -8.32
N GLY A 32 15.49 10.65 -8.94
CA GLY A 32 14.25 10.01 -8.53
C GLY A 32 14.51 8.73 -7.74
N CYS A 33 14.36 8.76 -6.41
CA CYS A 33 14.14 7.58 -5.54
C CYS A 33 15.06 6.35 -5.79
N ARG A 34 16.36 6.53 -6.02
CA ARG A 34 17.30 5.40 -6.13
C ARG A 34 18.02 5.18 -4.79
N CYS A 35 18.07 3.94 -4.33
CA CYS A 35 18.96 3.57 -3.24
C CYS A 35 20.41 3.70 -3.73
N LYS A 36 21.34 4.03 -2.84
CA LYS A 36 22.76 4.08 -3.21
C LYS A 36 23.39 2.78 -2.72
N ARG A 37 23.78 1.90 -3.64
CA ARG A 37 24.72 0.84 -3.30
C ARG A 37 26.13 1.41 -3.32
N THR A 38 26.93 1.04 -2.32
CA THR A 38 28.29 1.56 -2.17
C THR A 38 29.30 0.70 -2.92
N MET A 39 28.99 -0.57 -3.17
CA MET A 39 29.87 -1.60 -3.78
C MET A 39 31.28 -1.66 -3.14
N LYS A 40 31.44 -1.13 -1.93
CA LYS A 40 32.75 -0.86 -1.32
C LYS A 40 33.51 -2.17 -1.09
N GLY A 41 34.65 -2.33 -1.75
CA GLY A 41 35.45 -3.57 -1.72
C GLY A 41 34.93 -4.70 -2.61
N ARG A 42 33.86 -4.46 -3.37
CA ARG A 42 33.20 -5.40 -4.29
C ARG A 42 32.97 -4.79 -5.67
N GLU A 43 33.72 -3.73 -6.00
CA GLU A 43 33.62 -3.03 -7.28
C GLU A 43 33.88 -3.99 -8.46
N HIS A 44 34.71 -5.00 -8.24
CA HIS A 44 35.00 -6.07 -9.21
C HIS A 44 33.80 -6.96 -9.55
N LEU A 45 32.75 -7.03 -8.71
CA LEU A 45 31.52 -7.77 -8.97
C LEU A 45 30.53 -7.00 -9.84
N HIS A 46 30.83 -5.74 -10.17
CA HIS A 46 29.94 -4.94 -11.00
C HIS A 46 29.76 -5.61 -12.38
N PRO A 47 28.53 -5.79 -12.89
CA PRO A 47 28.30 -6.53 -14.15
C PRO A 47 28.95 -5.90 -15.39
N LYS A 48 29.26 -4.60 -15.35
CA LYS A 48 30.06 -3.92 -16.41
C LYS A 48 31.55 -4.31 -16.40
N LEU A 49 32.05 -4.82 -15.29
CA LEU A 49 33.46 -5.18 -15.07
C LEU A 49 33.68 -6.69 -15.10
N HIS A 50 32.67 -7.49 -14.73
CA HIS A 50 32.76 -8.94 -14.66
C HIS A 50 31.53 -9.61 -15.28
N SER A 51 31.76 -10.52 -16.23
CA SER A 51 30.73 -11.41 -16.77
C SER A 51 30.62 -12.66 -15.92
N LEU A 52 29.40 -13.14 -15.64
CA LEU A 52 29.21 -14.41 -14.93
C LEU A 52 29.97 -15.54 -15.63
N PRO A 53 30.62 -16.44 -14.87
CA PRO A 53 31.36 -17.56 -15.44
C PRO A 53 30.41 -18.47 -16.23
N THR A 54 30.88 -18.96 -17.37
CA THR A 54 30.17 -19.98 -18.14
C THR A 54 30.21 -21.31 -17.40
N LEU A 55 29.04 -21.92 -17.19
CA LEU A 55 28.94 -23.25 -16.60
C LEU A 55 29.70 -24.29 -17.45
N SER A 56 30.44 -25.17 -16.78
CA SER A 56 30.95 -26.40 -17.37
C SER A 56 29.81 -27.32 -17.80
N LEU A 57 30.12 -28.34 -18.60
CA LEU A 57 29.11 -29.32 -19.04
C LEU A 57 28.46 -30.07 -17.86
N ASP A 58 29.25 -30.37 -16.82
CA ASP A 58 28.75 -31.06 -15.64
C ASP A 58 27.85 -30.14 -14.82
N GLU A 59 28.22 -28.87 -14.64
CA GLU A 59 27.37 -27.87 -13.98
C GLU A 59 26.08 -27.56 -14.75
N ALA A 60 26.15 -27.48 -16.08
CA ALA A 60 24.96 -27.28 -16.91
C ALA A 60 23.99 -28.47 -16.77
N LYS A 61 24.53 -29.69 -16.69
CA LYS A 61 23.74 -30.89 -16.45
C LYS A 61 23.15 -30.90 -15.03
N GLU A 62 23.94 -30.54 -14.02
CA GLU A 62 23.46 -30.40 -12.63
C GLU A 62 22.31 -29.39 -12.54
N LEU A 63 22.42 -28.25 -13.23
CA LEU A 63 21.38 -27.22 -13.29
C LEU A 63 20.07 -27.76 -13.89
N GLU A 64 20.12 -28.64 -14.88
CA GLU A 64 18.96 -29.29 -15.47
C GLU A 64 18.30 -30.34 -14.56
N GLU A 65 19.07 -30.93 -13.64
CA GLU A 65 18.59 -31.93 -12.67
C GLU A 65 17.91 -31.29 -11.45
N LEU A 66 18.14 -29.99 -11.18
CA LEU A 66 17.47 -29.25 -10.10
C LEU A 66 15.95 -29.13 -10.33
N PRO A 67 15.14 -29.03 -9.26
CA PRO A 67 13.69 -28.93 -9.39
C PRO A 67 13.28 -27.71 -10.22
N LYS A 68 12.29 -27.88 -11.11
CA LYS A 68 11.80 -26.80 -11.98
C LYS A 68 11.12 -25.66 -11.23
N HIS A 69 10.57 -25.95 -10.06
CA HIS A 69 9.85 -24.99 -9.22
C HIS A 69 10.21 -25.20 -7.75
N LEU A 70 10.52 -24.12 -7.06
CA LEU A 70 10.69 -24.08 -5.62
C LEU A 70 10.33 -22.67 -5.14
N ASP A 71 9.47 -22.58 -4.14
CA ASP A 71 9.05 -21.31 -3.56
C ASP A 71 8.89 -21.44 -2.04
N TRP A 72 9.69 -20.71 -1.28
CA TRP A 72 9.62 -20.73 0.18
C TRP A 72 8.38 -20.01 0.73
N CYS A 73 7.82 -19.04 -0.01
CA CYS A 73 6.61 -18.33 0.38
C CYS A 73 5.36 -19.19 0.21
N GLU A 74 5.25 -19.94 -0.88
CA GLU A 74 4.15 -20.90 -1.09
C GLU A 74 4.14 -22.00 0.00
N ARG A 75 5.31 -22.27 0.58
CA ARG A 75 5.48 -23.22 1.70
C ARG A 75 5.24 -22.59 3.08
N GLY A 76 4.89 -21.31 3.15
CA GLY A 76 4.57 -20.60 4.39
C GLY A 76 5.78 -20.14 5.22
N PHE A 77 6.98 -20.11 4.63
CA PHE A 77 8.22 -19.70 5.31
C PHE A 77 8.56 -18.22 5.17
N CYS A 78 7.80 -17.49 4.35
CA CYS A 78 8.00 -16.06 4.19
C CYS A 78 7.36 -15.26 5.32
N VAL A 79 8.12 -14.35 5.90
CA VAL A 79 7.61 -13.34 6.84
C VAL A 79 6.95 -12.17 6.08
N PRO A 80 6.20 -11.27 6.76
CA PRO A 80 5.49 -10.18 6.08
C PRO A 80 6.41 -9.26 5.25
N SER A 81 5.87 -8.75 4.14
CA SER A 81 6.54 -7.77 3.28
C SER A 81 6.58 -6.37 3.91
N TRP A 82 7.61 -5.60 3.56
CA TRP A 82 7.89 -4.28 4.15
C TRP A 82 7.88 -3.16 3.10
N ASN A 83 7.78 -1.91 3.56
CA ASN A 83 7.89 -0.72 2.72
C ASN A 83 8.92 0.26 3.31
N GLN A 84 10.10 0.32 2.68
CA GLN A 84 11.20 1.19 3.11
C GLN A 84 10.95 2.69 2.85
N HIS A 85 9.93 3.06 2.07
CA HIS A 85 9.69 4.45 1.65
C HIS A 85 8.74 5.22 2.57
N ILE A 86 8.29 4.61 3.67
CA ILE A 86 7.35 5.22 4.61
C ILE A 86 7.84 5.08 6.06
N PRO A 87 7.58 6.06 6.94
CA PRO A 87 6.78 7.28 6.74
C PRO A 87 7.42 8.34 5.84
N GLN A 88 8.70 8.20 5.52
CA GLN A 88 9.47 9.08 4.66
C GLN A 88 10.47 8.25 3.83
N TYR A 89 11.05 8.85 2.79
CA TYR A 89 12.01 8.15 1.96
C TYR A 89 13.27 7.81 2.75
N CYS A 90 13.67 6.54 2.69
CA CYS A 90 14.94 6.03 3.21
C CYS A 90 15.46 4.96 2.24
N GLY A 91 16.67 5.17 1.69
CA GLY A 91 17.33 4.26 0.75
C GLY A 91 17.90 3.01 1.43
N SER A 92 17.02 2.24 2.09
CA SER A 92 17.37 1.13 2.98
C SER A 92 17.03 -0.25 2.42
N CYS A 93 17.06 -0.41 1.10
CA CYS A 93 16.73 -1.67 0.42
C CYS A 93 17.61 -2.84 0.90
N PHE A 94 18.91 -2.59 1.04
CA PHE A 94 19.89 -3.56 1.51
C PHE A 94 19.54 -4.10 2.90
N ALA A 95 19.10 -3.23 3.81
CA ALA A 95 18.64 -3.60 5.14
C ALA A 95 17.36 -4.44 5.06
N HIS A 96 16.41 -4.05 4.21
CA HIS A 96 15.14 -4.75 4.07
C HIS A 96 15.28 -6.12 3.40
N GLY A 97 16.03 -6.22 2.31
CA GLY A 97 16.29 -7.47 1.60
C GLY A 97 17.04 -8.46 2.49
N ALA A 98 18.16 -8.03 3.07
CA ALA A 98 18.99 -8.88 3.93
C ALA A 98 18.25 -9.35 5.18
N MET A 99 17.52 -8.45 5.86
CA MET A 99 16.76 -8.86 7.04
C MET A 99 15.59 -9.77 6.68
N SER A 100 14.91 -9.55 5.54
CA SER A 100 13.84 -10.45 5.10
C SER A 100 14.36 -11.86 4.85
N SER A 101 15.48 -11.98 4.11
CA SER A 101 16.18 -13.25 3.88
C SER A 101 16.61 -13.90 5.19
N ALA A 102 17.19 -13.13 6.12
CA ALA A 102 17.58 -13.62 7.43
C ALA A 102 16.39 -14.15 8.25
N GLN A 103 15.27 -13.44 8.25
CA GLN A 103 14.05 -13.83 8.99
C GLN A 103 13.44 -15.12 8.43
N ASP A 104 13.33 -15.22 7.11
CA ASP A 104 12.82 -16.41 6.44
C ASP A 104 13.72 -17.62 6.73
N ARG A 105 15.04 -17.44 6.68
CA ARG A 105 16.02 -18.48 7.05
C ARG A 105 15.90 -18.90 8.53
N ILE A 106 15.74 -17.95 9.44
CA ILE A 106 15.48 -18.24 10.86
C ILE A 106 14.19 -19.06 11.02
N LYS A 107 13.11 -18.69 10.31
CA LYS A 107 11.83 -19.42 10.34
C LYS A 107 11.97 -20.84 9.81
N ILE A 108 12.68 -21.04 8.70
CA ILE A 108 12.99 -22.37 8.14
C ILE A 108 13.74 -23.21 9.17
N PHE A 109 14.79 -22.65 9.79
CA PHE A 109 15.60 -23.37 10.76
C PHE A 109 14.81 -23.70 12.05
N ASN A 110 14.02 -22.75 12.55
CA ASN A 110 13.13 -22.96 13.69
C ASN A 110 12.13 -24.09 13.42
N LYS A 111 11.56 -24.16 12.21
CA LYS A 111 10.69 -25.27 11.82
C LYS A 111 11.42 -26.60 11.81
N ARG A 112 12.66 -26.67 11.29
CA ARG A 112 13.50 -27.89 11.33
C ARG A 112 13.74 -28.38 12.76
N ARG A 113 13.76 -27.47 13.75
CA ARG A 113 13.87 -27.78 15.18
C ARG A 113 12.53 -27.95 15.90
N LYS A 114 11.41 -27.98 15.16
CA LYS A 114 10.04 -28.10 15.71
C LYS A 114 9.67 -26.98 16.68
N TYR A 115 10.29 -25.81 16.55
CA TYR A 115 9.91 -24.62 17.31
C TYR A 115 8.55 -24.11 16.81
N THR A 116 7.66 -23.77 17.75
CA THR A 116 6.27 -23.33 17.47
C THR A 116 5.97 -21.92 18.00
N GLY A 117 6.99 -21.18 18.43
CA GLY A 117 6.84 -19.80 18.87
C GLY A 117 6.67 -18.82 17.70
N ALA A 118 6.61 -17.53 18.02
CA ALA A 118 6.40 -16.47 17.05
C ALA A 118 7.52 -16.38 16.01
N ASP A 119 7.17 -15.90 14.82
CA ASP A 119 8.13 -15.54 13.77
C ASP A 119 9.02 -14.39 14.25
N VAL A 120 10.29 -14.44 13.88
CA VAL A 120 11.27 -13.41 14.28
C VAL A 120 11.15 -12.20 13.37
N MET A 121 10.97 -11.02 13.97
CA MET A 121 10.99 -9.75 13.25
C MET A 121 12.28 -8.99 13.56
N LEU A 122 13.21 -8.87 12.61
CA LEU A 122 14.49 -8.20 12.91
C LEU A 122 14.35 -6.68 12.93
N GLY A 123 14.93 -6.05 13.96
CA GLY A 123 14.93 -4.61 14.21
C GLY A 123 15.67 -3.79 13.16
N ARG A 124 14.95 -3.37 12.11
CA ARG A 124 15.48 -2.60 10.98
C ARG A 124 15.99 -1.24 11.43
N GLN A 125 15.21 -0.59 12.28
CA GLN A 125 15.54 0.74 12.78
C GLN A 125 16.80 0.73 13.65
N SER A 126 16.99 -0.33 14.45
CA SER A 126 18.19 -0.51 15.27
C SER A 126 19.44 -0.62 14.41
N PHE A 127 19.38 -1.35 13.29
CA PHE A 127 20.49 -1.41 12.34
C PHE A 127 20.78 -0.04 11.71
N LEU A 128 19.76 0.64 11.16
CA LEU A 128 19.95 1.94 10.51
C LEU A 128 20.47 3.03 11.45
N ASN A 129 20.13 2.92 12.73
CA ASN A 129 20.64 3.80 13.77
C ASN A 129 22.12 3.51 14.08
N CYS A 130 22.50 2.24 14.20
CA CYS A 130 23.73 1.86 14.90
C CYS A 130 24.84 1.33 14.00
N ALA A 131 24.52 0.68 12.88
CA ALA A 131 25.52 0.15 11.95
C ALA A 131 26.49 1.21 11.41
N PRO A 132 26.05 2.44 11.04
CA PRO A 132 26.97 3.46 10.50
C PRO A 132 28.10 3.82 11.47
N GLY A 133 27.82 3.85 12.79
CA GLY A 133 28.83 4.09 13.82
C GLY A 133 29.90 3.00 13.94
N HIS A 134 29.65 1.83 13.35
CA HIS A 134 30.59 0.70 13.27
C HIS A 134 31.23 0.55 11.88
N GLY A 135 31.06 1.55 11.01
CA GLY A 135 31.58 1.53 9.64
C GLY A 135 30.83 0.59 8.70
N LEU A 136 29.61 0.19 9.06
CA LEU A 136 28.73 -0.68 8.29
C LEU A 136 27.55 0.14 7.78
N SER A 137 27.37 0.23 6.45
CA SER A 137 26.39 1.09 5.77
C SER A 137 26.51 2.61 6.03
N ALA A 138 25.72 3.38 5.29
CA ALA A 138 25.52 4.83 5.44
C ALA A 138 24.10 5.17 5.95
N GLY A 139 23.38 4.22 6.56
CA GLY A 139 22.01 4.44 7.03
C GLY A 139 21.02 4.56 5.86
N CYS A 140 20.22 5.63 5.84
CA CYS A 140 19.25 5.87 4.77
C CYS A 140 19.91 6.31 3.45
N ASP A 141 21.19 6.68 3.48
CA ASP A 141 21.99 6.99 2.29
C ASP A 141 22.60 5.74 1.62
N GLY A 142 22.21 4.54 2.06
CA GLY A 142 22.56 3.29 1.38
C GLY A 142 23.51 2.37 2.13
N GLY A 143 23.78 1.20 1.56
CA GLY A 143 24.57 0.14 2.19
C GLY A 143 24.44 -1.17 1.43
N GLU A 144 24.90 -2.26 2.06
CA GLU A 144 24.98 -3.58 1.41
C GLU A 144 24.39 -4.69 2.27
N ALA A 145 23.86 -5.75 1.65
CA ALA A 145 23.32 -6.90 2.37
C ALA A 145 24.35 -7.54 3.33
N ALA A 146 25.61 -7.59 2.93
CA ALA A 146 26.70 -8.09 3.75
C ALA A 146 26.97 -7.24 5.00
N ASP A 147 26.71 -5.92 4.96
CA ASP A 147 26.85 -5.06 6.15
C ASP A 147 25.89 -5.51 7.25
N VAL A 148 24.67 -5.91 6.85
CA VAL A 148 23.63 -6.41 7.75
C VAL A 148 24.04 -7.73 8.38
N TYR A 149 24.52 -8.67 7.57
CA TYR A 149 24.94 -9.98 8.06
C TYR A 149 26.19 -9.90 8.93
N GLU A 150 27.15 -9.03 8.59
CA GLU A 150 28.32 -8.77 9.43
C GLU A 150 27.93 -8.13 10.76
N PHE A 151 26.96 -7.20 10.75
CA PHE A 151 26.41 -6.64 11.98
C PHE A 151 25.73 -7.72 12.82
N MET A 152 24.90 -8.58 12.21
CA MET A 152 24.27 -9.70 12.92
C MET A 152 25.30 -10.67 13.52
N LYS A 153 26.40 -10.93 12.82
CA LYS A 153 27.48 -11.80 13.30
C LYS A 153 28.25 -11.19 14.48
N ARG A 154 28.61 -9.91 14.41
CA ARG A 154 29.40 -9.23 15.45
C ARG A 154 28.59 -8.82 16.67
N TYR A 155 27.36 -8.38 16.44
CA TYR A 155 26.58 -7.60 17.40
C TYR A 155 25.20 -8.21 17.67
N GLY A 156 24.61 -8.82 16.64
CA GLY A 156 23.22 -9.28 16.63
C GLY A 156 22.23 -8.13 16.45
N LEU A 157 21.00 -8.48 16.07
CA LEU A 157 19.88 -7.55 15.95
C LEU A 157 18.78 -7.88 16.94
N PRO A 158 18.14 -6.88 17.56
CA PRO A 158 16.98 -7.13 18.39
C PRO A 158 15.76 -7.47 17.55
N ASP A 159 14.65 -7.79 18.24
CA ASP A 159 13.35 -7.85 17.60
C ASP A 159 12.87 -6.44 17.18
N GLU A 160 12.02 -6.35 16.16
CA GLU A 160 11.42 -5.11 15.64
C GLU A 160 10.63 -4.35 16.72
N SER A 161 10.09 -5.05 17.72
CA SER A 161 9.45 -4.44 18.88
C SER A 161 10.38 -3.54 19.71
N CYS A 162 11.71 -3.70 19.60
CA CYS A 162 12.65 -2.81 20.28
C CYS A 162 12.59 -1.37 19.77
N LEU A 163 12.47 -1.22 18.45
CA LEU A 163 12.36 0.06 17.75
C LEU A 163 11.67 -0.16 16.41
N PRO A 164 10.36 0.17 16.31
CA PRO A 164 9.65 0.08 15.04
C PRO A 164 10.30 0.95 13.96
N TYR A 165 10.32 0.43 12.74
CA TYR A 165 10.82 1.10 11.56
C TYR A 165 10.15 2.47 11.39
N ASN A 166 10.95 3.52 11.29
CA ASN A 166 10.46 4.88 11.13
C ASN A 166 11.16 5.64 9.98
N ALA A 167 11.91 4.92 9.13
CA ALA A 167 12.62 5.47 7.98
C ALA A 167 13.52 6.68 8.33
N THR A 168 14.17 6.62 9.48
CA THR A 168 15.28 7.51 9.86
C THR A 168 16.54 6.68 10.07
N ASP A 169 17.64 7.34 10.40
CA ASP A 169 18.90 6.66 10.68
C ASP A 169 19.70 7.37 11.78
N HIS A 170 20.97 7.01 11.86
CA HIS A 170 21.95 7.57 12.78
C HIS A 170 22.04 9.12 12.78
N THR A 171 21.72 9.80 11.67
CA THR A 171 21.88 11.26 11.54
C THR A 171 20.99 12.07 12.48
N LYS A 172 19.91 11.46 13.01
CA LYS A 172 19.03 12.10 14.00
C LYS A 172 19.70 12.28 15.37
N PHE A 173 20.77 11.54 15.66
CA PHE A 173 21.48 11.62 16.94
C PHE A 173 22.55 12.71 16.92
N GLN A 174 22.12 13.96 16.84
CA GLN A 174 23.01 15.12 16.77
C GLN A 174 23.88 15.25 18.02
N ASP A 175 23.31 14.97 19.19
CA ASP A 175 23.99 15.07 20.50
C ASP A 175 25.20 14.12 20.63
N THR A 176 25.19 13.02 19.88
CA THR A 176 26.25 12.01 19.86
C THR A 176 27.00 12.00 18.53
N ASN A 177 26.88 13.08 17.73
CA ASN A 177 27.50 13.24 16.43
C ASN A 177 27.26 12.03 15.49
N GLY A 178 26.02 11.56 15.43
CA GLY A 178 25.61 10.41 14.63
C GLY A 178 25.93 9.05 15.25
N THR A 179 26.52 9.00 16.46
CA THR A 179 26.77 7.73 17.14
C THR A 179 25.47 7.22 17.78
N CYS A 180 25.06 5.98 17.49
CA CYS A 180 23.84 5.42 18.07
C CYS A 180 23.87 5.37 19.61
N PRO A 181 22.92 6.03 20.30
CA PRO A 181 22.75 5.89 21.74
C PRO A 181 22.03 4.58 22.10
N PRO A 182 22.05 4.12 23.36
CA PRO A 182 21.38 2.89 23.78
C PRO A 182 19.89 2.83 23.41
N HIS A 183 19.18 3.95 23.57
CA HIS A 183 17.78 4.06 23.18
C HIS A 183 17.57 4.08 21.65
N GLY A 184 18.65 4.29 20.88
CA GLY A 184 18.69 4.12 19.44
C GLY A 184 18.88 2.66 19.00
N TYR A 185 19.21 1.74 19.93
CA TYR A 185 19.27 0.30 19.66
C TYR A 185 18.00 -0.42 20.14
N CYS A 186 17.54 -0.14 21.37
CA CYS A 186 16.26 -0.62 21.89
C CYS A 186 15.74 0.30 22.98
N MET A 187 14.45 0.63 22.95
CA MET A 187 13.84 1.57 23.89
C MET A 187 12.42 1.14 24.25
N ASN A 188 12.00 1.47 25.46
CA ASN A 188 10.60 1.44 25.84
C ASN A 188 10.18 2.83 26.35
N CYS A 189 8.93 3.20 26.11
CA CYS A 189 8.34 4.44 26.60
C CYS A 189 7.02 4.11 27.30
N MET A 190 6.93 4.38 28.60
CA MET A 190 5.71 4.06 29.36
C MET A 190 5.40 5.13 30.40
N TYR A 191 4.12 5.26 30.73
CA TYR A 191 3.69 6.07 31.87
C TYR A 191 4.18 5.40 33.16
N THR A 192 4.86 6.17 34.00
CA THR A 192 5.34 5.69 35.30
C THR A 192 4.48 6.31 36.42
N PRO A 193 4.50 5.74 37.64
CA PRO A 193 3.85 6.36 38.79
C PRO A 193 4.28 7.83 39.01
N GLU A 194 5.53 8.16 38.68
CA GLU A 194 6.14 9.48 38.78
C GLU A 194 5.76 10.42 37.61
N SER A 195 5.39 9.85 36.46
CA SER A 195 5.09 10.59 35.23
C SER A 195 3.83 10.04 34.55
N LYS A 196 2.67 10.34 35.15
CA LYS A 196 1.36 9.85 34.69
C LYS A 196 0.83 10.53 33.42
N LYS A 197 1.41 11.65 33.00
CA LYS A 197 0.94 12.46 31.85
C LYS A 197 1.89 12.46 30.65
N VAL A 198 3.13 12.04 30.85
CA VAL A 198 4.15 12.00 29.81
C VAL A 198 4.85 10.65 29.91
N PRO A 199 4.87 9.84 28.85
CA PRO A 199 5.59 8.57 28.89
C PRO A 199 7.08 8.84 29.09
N GLN A 200 7.69 8.14 30.05
CA GLN A 200 9.13 8.18 30.26
C GLN A 200 9.76 7.12 29.36
N CYS A 201 10.68 7.57 28.52
CA CYS A 201 11.43 6.70 27.63
C CYS A 201 12.76 6.30 28.27
N PHE A 202 13.10 5.02 28.21
CA PHE A 202 14.35 4.50 28.73
C PHE A 202 14.91 3.41 27.81
N PRO A 203 16.25 3.28 27.72
CA PRO A 203 16.86 2.20 26.96
C PRO A 203 16.56 0.86 27.61
N VAL A 204 16.24 -0.14 26.79
CA VAL A 204 16.11 -1.52 27.27
C VAL A 204 17.51 -2.13 27.31
N THR A 205 17.91 -2.64 28.48
CA THR A 205 19.26 -3.16 28.70
C THR A 205 19.37 -4.68 28.54
N LYS A 206 18.25 -5.40 28.56
CA LYS A 206 18.18 -6.86 28.37
C LYS A 206 17.18 -7.19 27.26
N MET A 207 17.67 -7.79 26.19
CA MET A 207 16.87 -8.14 25.00
C MET A 207 17.49 -9.32 24.27
N VAL A 208 16.68 -10.05 23.51
CA VAL A 208 17.18 -11.07 22.58
C VAL A 208 17.93 -10.39 21.45
N ARG A 209 19.06 -10.99 21.04
CA ARG A 209 19.84 -10.56 19.88
C ARG A 209 19.99 -11.73 18.92
N TYR A 210 19.31 -11.66 17.78
CA TYR A 210 19.39 -12.64 16.71
C TYR A 210 20.69 -12.46 15.94
N ARG A 211 21.46 -13.54 15.77
CA ARG A 211 22.82 -13.52 15.21
C ARG A 211 22.91 -14.33 13.93
N ALA A 212 23.96 -14.02 13.17
CA ALA A 212 24.41 -14.85 12.07
C ALA A 212 25.66 -15.61 12.53
N LYS A 213 25.68 -16.93 12.34
CA LYS A 213 26.86 -17.75 12.60
C LYS A 213 27.95 -17.47 11.57
N SER A 214 27.53 -17.39 10.31
CA SER A 214 28.38 -17.09 9.16
C SER A 214 27.57 -16.33 8.11
N HIS A 215 28.25 -15.74 7.14
CA HIS A 215 27.63 -15.15 5.95
C HIS A 215 28.57 -15.30 4.76
N GLY A 216 28.02 -15.23 3.56
CA GLY A 216 28.75 -15.48 2.33
C GLY A 216 28.14 -14.79 1.12
N HIS A 217 28.88 -14.87 0.01
CA HIS A 217 28.51 -14.30 -1.27
C HIS A 217 28.44 -15.38 -2.34
N LEU A 218 27.59 -15.15 -3.34
CA LEU A 218 27.50 -16.02 -4.51
C LEU A 218 27.02 -15.22 -5.73
N SER A 219 27.22 -15.81 -6.90
CA SER A 219 26.73 -15.29 -8.17
C SER A 219 26.43 -16.46 -9.13
N GLY A 220 25.58 -16.22 -10.11
CA GLY A 220 25.22 -17.19 -11.14
C GLY A 220 24.07 -18.14 -10.74
N GLU A 221 23.32 -18.54 -11.77
CA GLU A 221 22.06 -19.30 -11.64
C GLU A 221 22.20 -20.56 -10.77
N LEU A 222 23.21 -21.40 -11.05
CA LEU A 222 23.41 -22.66 -10.33
C LEU A 222 23.72 -22.46 -8.84
N ALA A 223 24.65 -21.58 -8.51
CA ALA A 223 25.03 -21.32 -7.12
C ALA A 223 23.85 -20.76 -6.31
N MET A 224 23.07 -19.86 -6.92
CA MET A 224 21.87 -19.29 -6.32
C MET A 224 20.82 -20.35 -6.02
N MET A 225 20.53 -21.24 -6.97
CA MET A 225 19.57 -22.32 -6.75
C MET A 225 20.02 -23.28 -5.64
N LYS A 226 21.30 -23.67 -5.64
CA LYS A 226 21.87 -24.58 -4.64
C LYS A 226 21.74 -24.00 -3.23
N GLU A 227 22.08 -22.72 -3.05
CA GLU A 227 21.99 -22.06 -1.75
C GLU A 227 20.54 -21.90 -1.28
N ILE A 228 19.61 -21.55 -2.18
CA ILE A 228 18.18 -21.42 -1.85
C ILE A 228 17.56 -22.77 -1.47
N ILE A 229 17.94 -23.87 -2.12
CA ILE A 229 17.50 -25.23 -1.73
C ILE A 229 18.03 -25.60 -0.34
N LYS A 230 19.32 -25.35 -0.12
CA LYS A 230 20.03 -25.77 1.08
C LYS A 230 19.43 -25.10 2.32
N ASP A 231 19.41 -23.77 2.36
CA ASP A 231 19.16 -23.04 3.60
C ASP A 231 18.14 -21.90 3.51
N GLY A 232 17.61 -21.59 2.33
CA GLY A 232 16.49 -20.65 2.17
C GLY A 232 16.79 -19.41 1.35
N PRO A 233 15.86 -18.43 1.31
CA PRO A 233 15.97 -17.22 0.49
C PRO A 233 17.30 -16.48 0.63
N ILE A 234 17.74 -15.80 -0.43
CA ILE A 234 19.00 -15.03 -0.49
C ILE A 234 18.71 -13.57 -0.86
N THR A 235 19.64 -12.65 -0.58
CA THR A 235 19.53 -11.24 -0.99
C THR A 235 20.42 -10.98 -2.17
N CYS A 236 19.92 -10.30 -3.21
CA CYS A 236 20.68 -9.99 -4.41
C CYS A 236 20.52 -8.52 -4.81
N GLY A 237 21.59 -7.95 -5.34
CA GLY A 237 21.57 -6.65 -5.96
C GLY A 237 20.81 -6.69 -7.30
N ILE A 238 20.04 -5.66 -7.59
CA ILE A 238 19.37 -5.45 -8.89
C ILE A 238 19.47 -3.99 -9.33
N ALA A 239 19.49 -3.75 -10.64
CA ALA A 239 19.40 -2.43 -11.23
C ALA A 239 17.94 -1.99 -11.41
N CYS A 240 17.58 -0.79 -10.95
CA CYS A 240 16.24 -0.24 -11.07
C CYS A 240 16.02 0.54 -12.37
N SER A 241 15.70 -0.17 -13.46
CA SER A 241 15.27 0.50 -14.70
C SER A 241 13.94 1.24 -14.51
N GLU A 242 13.59 2.18 -15.39
CA GLU A 242 12.31 2.90 -15.30
C GLU A 242 11.11 1.96 -15.41
N GLU A 243 11.19 0.97 -16.31
CA GLU A 243 10.15 -0.07 -16.48
C GLU A 243 9.97 -0.88 -15.19
N PHE A 244 11.08 -1.33 -14.59
CA PHE A 244 11.06 -2.02 -13.30
C PHE A 244 10.43 -1.13 -12.21
N THR A 245 10.88 0.12 -12.11
CA THR A 245 10.52 1.01 -11.01
C THR A 245 9.06 1.45 -11.07
N TYR A 246 8.61 1.93 -12.23
CA TYR A 246 7.35 2.65 -12.35
C TYR A 246 6.26 1.87 -13.08
N GLU A 247 6.63 0.90 -13.92
CA GLU A 247 5.68 0.23 -14.81
C GLU A 247 5.36 -1.21 -14.41
N TYR A 248 6.27 -1.91 -13.72
CA TYR A 248 6.06 -3.29 -13.31
C TYR A 248 4.81 -3.46 -12.44
N LYS A 249 3.97 -4.44 -12.83
CA LYS A 249 2.71 -4.78 -12.15
C LYS A 249 2.53 -6.27 -11.94
N ALA A 250 2.85 -7.07 -12.94
CA ALA A 250 2.74 -8.53 -12.90
C ALA A 250 3.45 -9.16 -14.10
N GLY A 251 3.61 -10.48 -14.05
CA GLY A 251 4.24 -11.28 -15.11
C GLY A 251 5.74 -11.39 -14.95
N ILE A 252 6.38 -12.12 -15.86
CA ILE A 252 7.84 -12.28 -15.89
C ILE A 252 8.44 -11.07 -16.59
N LEU A 253 9.18 -10.26 -15.83
CA LEU A 253 9.94 -9.14 -16.33
C LEU A 253 11.12 -9.64 -17.19
N GLU A 254 11.30 -9.00 -18.33
CA GLU A 254 12.52 -9.09 -19.14
C GLU A 254 12.84 -7.68 -19.63
N ASP A 255 13.73 -7.00 -18.91
CA ASP A 255 14.23 -5.67 -19.30
C ASP A 255 15.05 -5.81 -20.59
N LYS A 256 14.68 -5.01 -21.59
CA LYS A 256 15.35 -5.00 -22.92
C LYS A 256 16.31 -3.85 -23.10
N THR A 257 16.46 -2.98 -22.09
CA THR A 257 17.34 -1.81 -22.16
C THR A 257 18.80 -2.17 -21.89
N GLY A 258 19.05 -3.31 -21.22
CA GLY A 258 20.39 -3.74 -20.83
C GLY A 258 20.96 -2.93 -19.66
N PHE A 259 20.08 -2.41 -18.80
CA PHE A 259 20.45 -1.63 -17.64
C PHE A 259 21.04 -2.54 -16.56
N MET A 260 22.26 -2.26 -16.11
CA MET A 260 23.04 -3.15 -15.22
C MET A 260 23.75 -2.38 -14.09
N ASP A 261 23.40 -1.11 -13.90
CA ASP A 261 23.94 -0.30 -12.80
C ASP A 261 23.15 -0.63 -11.54
N ILE A 262 23.69 -1.59 -10.78
CA ILE A 262 23.02 -2.13 -9.59
C ILE A 262 22.93 -1.06 -8.51
N ASP A 263 21.72 -0.66 -8.17
CA ASP A 263 21.42 0.42 -7.24
C ASP A 263 20.41 0.01 -6.15
N HIS A 264 19.93 -1.24 -6.15
CA HIS A 264 18.91 -1.73 -5.22
C HIS A 264 19.19 -3.16 -4.77
N ASP A 265 18.59 -3.60 -3.66
CA ASP A 265 18.70 -4.97 -3.14
C ASP A 265 17.31 -5.56 -2.89
N VAL A 266 17.14 -6.83 -3.23
CA VAL A 266 15.89 -7.57 -3.16
C VAL A 266 16.15 -8.99 -2.66
N GLU A 267 15.12 -9.67 -2.16
CA GLU A 267 15.22 -11.04 -1.67
C GLU A 267 14.68 -12.03 -2.70
N ILE A 268 15.48 -12.99 -3.14
CA ILE A 268 15.04 -14.09 -4.00
C ILE A 268 14.53 -15.23 -3.11
N VAL A 269 13.23 -15.51 -3.21
CA VAL A 269 12.52 -16.51 -2.38
C VAL A 269 12.34 -17.86 -3.07
N GLY A 270 12.61 -17.93 -4.37
CA GLY A 270 12.37 -19.13 -5.17
C GLY A 270 12.49 -18.90 -6.67
N TRP A 271 12.04 -19.87 -7.45
CA TRP A 271 11.98 -19.84 -8.91
C TRP A 271 10.89 -20.75 -9.44
N GLY A 272 10.55 -20.56 -10.72
CA GLY A 272 9.65 -21.43 -11.44
C GLY A 272 9.84 -21.34 -12.96
N GLU A 273 8.89 -21.92 -13.69
CA GLU A 273 8.79 -21.87 -15.14
C GLU A 273 7.33 -21.65 -15.56
N GLU A 274 7.06 -20.68 -16.42
CA GLU A 274 5.73 -20.45 -17.02
C GLU A 274 5.87 -20.38 -18.54
N ASN A 275 5.11 -21.21 -19.27
CA ASN A 275 5.11 -21.25 -20.74
C ASN A 275 6.52 -21.38 -21.37
N GLY A 276 7.41 -22.15 -20.75
CA GLY A 276 8.79 -22.33 -21.21
C GLY A 276 9.77 -21.23 -20.78
N VAL A 277 9.30 -20.22 -20.02
CA VAL A 277 10.14 -19.12 -19.52
C VAL A 277 10.46 -19.34 -18.05
N LYS A 278 11.75 -19.58 -17.76
CA LYS A 278 12.29 -19.69 -16.40
C LYS A 278 12.29 -18.31 -15.72
N TYR A 279 11.91 -18.23 -14.45
CA TYR A 279 11.92 -16.99 -13.68
C TYR A 279 12.44 -17.18 -12.25
N TRP A 280 12.98 -16.11 -11.69
CA TRP A 280 13.18 -15.93 -10.25
C TRP A 280 11.92 -15.32 -9.65
N HIS A 281 11.51 -15.79 -8.47
CA HIS A 281 10.47 -15.14 -7.66
C HIS A 281 11.12 -14.37 -6.53
N ILE A 282 10.78 -13.08 -6.42
CA ILE A 282 11.57 -12.12 -5.67
C ILE A 282 10.66 -11.21 -4.84
N ARG A 283 10.98 -11.04 -3.55
CA ARG A 283 10.38 -10.05 -2.66
C ARG A 283 11.09 -8.70 -2.80
N ASN A 284 10.32 -7.65 -3.04
CA ASN A 284 10.79 -6.27 -3.00
C ASN A 284 10.38 -5.60 -1.67
N SER A 285 11.00 -4.47 -1.35
CA SER A 285 10.84 -3.71 -0.11
C SER A 285 10.05 -2.41 -0.29
N TRP A 286 9.21 -2.33 -1.34
CA TRP A 286 8.42 -1.13 -1.66
C TRP A 286 6.97 -1.25 -1.23
N GLY A 287 6.64 -2.22 -0.37
CA GLY A 287 5.29 -2.47 0.11
C GLY A 287 4.45 -3.31 -0.85
N THR A 288 3.40 -3.91 -0.29
CA THR A 288 2.51 -4.85 -1.00
C THR A 288 1.70 -4.22 -2.13
N TYR A 289 1.70 -2.89 -2.27
CA TYR A 289 1.03 -2.20 -3.38
C TYR A 289 1.81 -2.29 -4.70
N TRP A 290 3.12 -2.56 -4.64
CA TRP A 290 3.99 -2.62 -5.81
C TRP A 290 4.09 -4.05 -6.35
N GLY A 291 4.18 -4.20 -7.67
CA GLY A 291 4.26 -5.50 -8.32
C GLY A 291 3.12 -6.46 -7.93
N MET A 292 3.48 -7.72 -7.72
CA MET A 292 2.61 -8.83 -7.34
C MET A 292 2.57 -8.95 -5.81
N ASN A 293 1.80 -8.09 -5.13
CA ASN A 293 1.72 -8.04 -3.66
C ASN A 293 3.08 -7.76 -2.98
N GLY A 294 3.93 -6.92 -3.57
CA GLY A 294 5.28 -6.63 -3.08
C GLY A 294 6.35 -7.54 -3.70
N PHE A 295 5.94 -8.52 -4.51
CA PHE A 295 6.84 -9.43 -5.21
C PHE A 295 6.92 -9.14 -6.70
N PHE A 296 7.89 -9.73 -7.37
CA PHE A 296 7.99 -9.73 -8.81
C PHE A 296 8.64 -11.00 -9.33
N LYS A 297 8.45 -11.25 -10.61
CA LYS A 297 9.12 -12.31 -11.36
C LYS A 297 10.02 -11.67 -12.40
N ILE A 298 11.25 -12.16 -12.54
CA ILE A 298 12.21 -11.73 -13.57
C ILE A 298 12.81 -12.95 -14.24
N VAL A 299 13.12 -12.85 -15.54
CA VAL A 299 13.72 -13.95 -16.31
C VAL A 299 15.01 -14.46 -15.65
N ARG A 300 15.09 -15.78 -15.49
CA ARG A 300 16.21 -16.50 -14.87
C ARG A 300 17.18 -17.07 -15.91
N GLY A 301 18.47 -17.04 -15.60
CA GLY A 301 19.57 -17.54 -16.43
C GLY A 301 20.08 -16.54 -17.47
N LYS A 302 19.67 -15.27 -17.36
CA LYS A 302 20.08 -14.19 -18.28
C LYS A 302 20.78 -13.03 -17.58
N ASN A 303 20.95 -13.09 -16.25
CA ASN A 303 21.41 -11.98 -15.43
C ASN A 303 20.72 -10.64 -15.74
N ASN A 304 19.40 -10.68 -15.98
CA ASN A 304 18.64 -9.49 -16.37
C ASN A 304 18.61 -8.49 -15.21
N LEU A 305 18.89 -7.21 -15.48
CA LEU A 305 19.09 -6.16 -14.46
C LEU A 305 20.21 -6.47 -13.44
N GLY A 306 21.15 -7.37 -13.76
CA GLY A 306 22.27 -7.71 -12.87
C GLY A 306 21.90 -8.58 -11.68
N ILE A 307 20.67 -9.11 -11.62
CA ILE A 307 20.13 -9.83 -10.45
C ILE A 307 20.92 -11.08 -10.04
N GLU A 308 21.71 -11.66 -10.95
CA GLU A 308 22.49 -12.88 -10.71
C GLU A 308 23.96 -12.58 -10.41
N ALA A 309 24.37 -11.31 -10.36
CA ALA A 309 25.77 -10.90 -10.27
C ALA A 309 26.32 -10.78 -8.84
N ASP A 310 25.51 -10.30 -7.90
CA ASP A 310 25.95 -10.01 -6.54
C ASP A 310 24.86 -10.38 -5.53
N CYS A 311 24.98 -11.57 -4.96
CA CYS A 311 24.08 -12.08 -3.94
C CYS A 311 24.82 -12.39 -2.64
N ALA A 312 24.10 -12.31 -1.53
CA ALA A 312 24.59 -12.59 -0.20
C ALA A 312 23.55 -13.39 0.61
N PHE A 313 24.06 -14.20 1.53
CA PHE A 313 23.26 -15.02 2.44
C PHE A 313 23.90 -15.08 3.82
N MET A 314 23.13 -15.51 4.81
CA MET A 314 23.64 -15.79 6.15
C MET A 314 23.15 -17.14 6.66
N GLU A 315 23.94 -17.75 7.55
CA GLU A 315 23.54 -18.92 8.32
C GLU A 315 23.07 -18.45 9.71
N PRO A 316 21.81 -18.69 10.10
CA PRO A 316 21.32 -18.27 11.41
C PRO A 316 22.09 -18.93 12.55
N ASP A 317 22.47 -18.17 13.58
CA ASP A 317 22.90 -18.75 14.85
C ASP A 317 21.69 -18.91 15.77
N ILE A 318 21.39 -20.16 16.12
CA ILE A 318 20.28 -20.50 16.98
C ILE A 318 20.72 -21.45 18.11
N SER A 319 22.01 -21.41 18.47
CA SER A 319 22.51 -22.11 19.64
C SER A 319 21.81 -21.60 20.92
N GLU A 320 21.37 -22.53 21.78
CA GLU A 320 20.67 -22.18 23.03
C GLU A 320 21.60 -21.49 24.04
N GLU A 321 22.91 -21.74 23.93
CA GLU A 321 23.96 -21.18 24.79
C GLU A 321 24.17 -19.68 24.58
N GLU A 322 23.78 -19.11 23.42
CA GLU A 322 24.02 -17.69 23.09
C GLU A 322 22.79 -16.79 23.07
N LEU A 323 21.60 -17.34 23.36
CA LEU A 323 20.47 -16.58 23.90
C LEU A 323 20.80 -16.16 25.35
N VAL A 324 21.95 -15.51 25.55
CA VAL A 324 22.48 -15.16 26.86
C VAL A 324 21.61 -14.06 27.45
N TRP A 325 20.72 -14.46 28.33
CA TRP A 325 20.26 -13.61 29.42
C TRP A 325 21.48 -13.35 30.30
N GLU A 326 22.26 -12.29 30.04
CA GLU A 326 23.33 -11.95 30.97
C GLU A 326 22.69 -11.53 32.30
N GLU A 327 22.87 -12.38 33.32
CA GLU A 327 22.36 -12.16 34.69
C GLU A 327 23.08 -11.00 35.38
N ASN A 328 24.29 -10.63 34.93
CA ASN A 328 25.09 -9.56 35.53
C ASN A 328 24.99 -8.24 34.77
N SER A 329 24.83 -7.14 35.51
CA SER A 329 24.94 -5.78 34.98
C SER A 329 26.37 -5.50 34.51
N VAL A 330 26.60 -5.46 33.20
CA VAL A 330 27.90 -5.09 32.64
C VAL A 330 28.06 -3.57 32.74
N TYR A 331 28.80 -3.13 33.76
CA TYR A 331 29.26 -1.75 33.91
C TYR A 331 30.64 -1.58 33.23
N GLY A 332 30.70 -0.67 32.24
CA GLY A 332 31.93 -0.08 31.68
C GLY A 332 32.30 -0.62 30.29
N GLY A 333 32.44 0.18 29.22
CA GLY A 333 32.36 1.63 29.04
C GLY A 333 32.27 1.91 27.52
N SER A 334 31.54 2.91 27.05
CA SER A 334 31.15 4.16 27.71
C SER A 334 29.66 4.18 28.07
N VAL A 335 29.04 3.07 28.48
CA VAL A 335 27.56 2.90 28.58
C VAL A 335 26.85 3.09 27.22
N PHE A 336 27.57 3.51 26.18
CA PHE A 336 27.25 3.68 24.77
C PHE A 336 28.16 2.74 23.93
N GLY A 337 27.61 2.07 22.92
CA GLY A 337 28.36 1.32 21.91
C GLY A 337 28.38 -0.19 22.14
N ILE A 338 27.92 -0.93 21.14
CA ILE A 338 27.84 -2.39 21.16
C ILE A 338 29.25 -2.98 21.33
N VAL A 339 29.44 -3.80 22.35
CA VAL A 339 30.72 -4.46 22.64
C VAL A 339 30.83 -5.72 21.76
N PRO A 340 31.88 -5.87 20.93
CA PRO A 340 32.21 -7.17 20.33
C PRO A 340 32.55 -8.17 21.45
N PHE A 341 32.05 -9.39 21.37
CA PHE A 341 32.18 -10.37 22.45
C PHE A 341 33.63 -10.69 22.81
N LYS A 342 33.90 -10.81 24.12
CA LYS A 342 35.17 -11.29 24.69
C LYS A 342 35.23 -12.81 24.60
N GLU A 343 35.63 -13.30 23.46
CA GLU A 343 36.61 -14.38 23.28
C GLU A 343 36.79 -14.53 21.78
N GLU A 344 38.05 -14.54 21.36
CA GLU A 344 38.45 -14.61 19.97
C GLU A 344 37.65 -15.70 19.26
N ALA A 345 36.88 -15.32 18.24
CA ALA A 345 36.58 -16.21 17.13
C ALA A 345 37.94 -16.66 16.61
N LYS A 346 38.45 -17.77 17.17
CA LYS A 346 39.75 -18.34 16.82
C LYS A 346 39.83 -18.39 15.32
N ASP A 347 40.81 -17.69 14.77
CA ASP A 347 41.13 -17.56 13.36
C ASP A 347 40.35 -18.51 12.45
N HIS A 348 39.18 -18.05 12.03
CA HIS A 348 38.62 -18.47 10.77
C HIS A 348 39.01 -17.37 9.80
N PRO A 349 40.18 -17.47 9.13
CA PRO A 349 40.48 -16.58 8.03
C PRO A 349 39.24 -16.55 7.14
N ILE A 350 38.89 -15.36 6.67
CA ILE A 350 37.91 -15.21 5.59
C ILE A 350 38.36 -16.21 4.53
N LYS A 351 37.63 -17.33 4.40
CA LYS A 351 37.81 -18.16 3.23
C LYS A 351 37.26 -17.29 2.12
N ASP A 352 38.18 -16.78 1.32
CA ASP A 352 37.88 -16.44 -0.04
C ASP A 352 37.20 -17.66 -0.66
N THR A 353 35.86 -17.61 -0.74
CA THR A 353 35.02 -18.65 -1.32
C THR A 353 34.67 -18.28 -2.76
N SER A 354 35.39 -17.30 -3.35
CA SER A 354 35.32 -17.05 -4.79
C SER A 354 35.87 -18.24 -5.61
N GLU A 355 36.63 -19.15 -4.98
CA GLU A 355 36.91 -20.45 -5.57
C GLU A 355 35.79 -21.46 -5.24
N ASP A 356 34.87 -21.55 -6.20
CA ASP A 356 34.34 -22.80 -6.74
C ASP A 356 33.58 -23.74 -5.78
N ILE A 357 32.28 -23.51 -5.66
CA ILE A 357 31.32 -24.41 -5.00
C ILE A 357 30.99 -25.64 -5.87
N THR A 358 31.69 -25.88 -6.99
CA THR A 358 31.45 -27.04 -7.88
C THR A 358 32.16 -28.32 -7.43
N ARG A 359 32.95 -28.28 -6.35
CA ARG A 359 33.66 -29.47 -5.87
C ARG A 359 33.29 -29.85 -4.46
N GLN A 360 32.19 -30.57 -4.33
CA GLN A 360 32.10 -31.79 -3.53
C GLN A 360 30.78 -32.54 -3.85
N ASP A 361 30.93 -33.75 -4.38
CA ASP A 361 29.86 -34.73 -4.68
C ASP A 361 30.38 -36.11 -4.22
N PRO A 362 29.57 -37.16 -3.97
CA PRO A 362 28.10 -37.24 -3.88
C PRO A 362 27.55 -37.91 -2.61
N ALA A 363 26.23 -37.77 -2.44
CA ALA A 363 25.33 -38.76 -1.84
C ALA A 363 25.55 -39.20 -0.38
N ALA A 364 24.80 -38.61 0.55
CA ALA A 364 24.09 -39.33 1.60
C ALA A 364 23.12 -38.39 2.33
N HIS A 365 21.88 -38.86 2.54
CA HIS A 365 20.81 -38.26 3.33
C HIS A 365 20.01 -37.13 2.66
N TYR A 366 19.36 -37.47 1.55
CA TYR A 366 18.04 -36.90 1.27
C TYR A 366 17.08 -37.33 2.37
N LEU A 367 16.47 -36.36 3.04
CA LEU A 367 15.41 -36.56 4.02
C LEU A 367 14.20 -37.21 3.33
N GLU A 368 13.91 -38.45 3.71
CA GLU A 368 12.56 -39.03 3.60
C GLU A 368 11.57 -38.13 4.38
N GLU A 369 10.36 -37.96 3.84
CA GLU A 369 9.19 -37.23 4.36
C GLU A 369 8.78 -35.97 3.58
N VAL A 370 8.64 -36.06 2.24
CA VAL A 370 7.70 -35.19 1.51
C VAL A 370 7.02 -35.96 0.35
N GLU A 371 6.44 -37.12 0.65
CA GLU A 371 5.51 -37.80 -0.26
C GLU A 371 4.23 -38.20 0.48
N SER A 372 3.35 -37.23 0.68
CA SER A 372 1.90 -37.42 0.65
C SER A 372 1.28 -36.05 0.40
N PHE A 373 0.18 -35.99 -0.36
CA PHE A 373 -0.48 -34.77 -0.88
C PHE A 373 0.02 -34.23 -2.24
N ALA A 374 0.19 -35.12 -3.23
CA ALA A 374 0.11 -34.71 -4.64
C ALA A 374 -0.36 -35.90 -5.51
N ALA A 375 -1.61 -36.33 -5.32
CA ALA A 375 -2.26 -37.26 -6.23
C ALA A 375 -3.73 -36.84 -6.38
N GLU A 376 -3.97 -35.86 -7.26
CA GLU A 376 -5.21 -35.74 -8.05
C GLU A 376 -5.11 -34.47 -8.91
N ALA A 377 -4.61 -34.61 -10.13
CA ALA A 377 -5.06 -33.87 -11.33
C ALA A 377 -4.09 -34.16 -12.49
N ASP A 378 -4.21 -35.34 -13.09
CA ASP A 378 -3.78 -35.52 -14.48
C ASP A 378 -4.83 -36.34 -15.22
N SER A 379 -5.59 -35.66 -16.08
CA SER A 379 -6.11 -36.24 -17.31
C SER A 379 -6.70 -35.13 -18.18
N HIS A 380 -5.97 -34.70 -19.20
CA HIS A 380 -6.40 -34.85 -20.58
C HIS A 380 -5.38 -34.20 -21.53
N ARG A 381 -4.71 -35.06 -22.28
CA ARG A 381 -3.88 -34.75 -23.45
C ARG A 381 -4.52 -35.42 -24.66
N GLU A 382 -4.68 -34.66 -25.75
CA GLU A 382 -4.78 -35.03 -27.18
C GLU A 382 -5.41 -33.81 -27.91
N ASP A 383 -5.05 -33.35 -29.10
CA ASP A 383 -4.05 -33.81 -30.06
C ASP A 383 -3.73 -32.69 -31.07
N ASN A 384 -2.58 -32.80 -31.73
CA ASN A 384 -2.06 -31.87 -32.73
C ASN A 384 -2.85 -31.88 -34.05
N SER A 385 -3.11 -30.71 -34.63
CA SER A 385 -2.93 -30.41 -36.08
C SER A 385 -3.65 -29.10 -36.48
N PHE A 386 -2.91 -28.09 -36.94
CA PHE A 386 -3.27 -27.08 -37.97
C PHE A 386 -2.34 -25.86 -37.93
N THR A 387 -1.02 -26.09 -37.89
CA THR A 387 0.00 -25.05 -38.11
C THR A 387 0.52 -25.14 -39.54
N ALA A 388 -0.20 -24.57 -40.51
CA ALA A 388 0.38 -24.28 -41.83
C ALA A 388 -0.35 -23.23 -42.69
N LEU A 389 -1.58 -22.79 -42.36
CA LEU A 389 -2.32 -21.86 -43.23
C LEU A 389 -2.74 -20.50 -42.62
N ALA A 390 -2.53 -20.27 -41.33
CA ALA A 390 -3.02 -19.04 -40.66
C ALA A 390 -2.07 -17.82 -40.76
N VAL A 391 -0.83 -18.00 -41.21
CA VAL A 391 0.19 -16.92 -41.21
C VAL A 391 -0.03 -15.89 -42.33
N MET A 392 -0.79 -16.23 -43.37
CA MET A 392 -1.01 -15.31 -44.51
C MET A 392 -2.21 -14.35 -44.33
N PHE A 393 -3.05 -14.52 -43.31
CA PHE A 393 -4.18 -13.61 -43.04
C PHE A 393 -3.98 -12.65 -41.86
N PHE A 394 -2.94 -12.83 -41.03
CA PHE A 394 -2.76 -12.04 -39.80
C PHE A 394 -2.11 -10.65 -40.00
N VAL A 395 -1.43 -10.41 -41.12
CA VAL A 395 -0.71 -9.13 -41.34
C VAL A 395 -1.67 -7.98 -41.66
N SER A 396 -2.90 -8.25 -42.12
CA SER A 396 -3.92 -7.22 -42.34
C SER A 396 -4.76 -6.91 -41.08
N GLY A 397 -4.86 -7.86 -40.14
CA GLY A 397 -5.68 -7.73 -38.92
C GLY A 397 -5.03 -6.91 -37.79
N CYS A 398 -3.70 -6.97 -37.64
CA CYS A 398 -3.01 -6.30 -36.53
C CYS A 398 -2.95 -4.76 -36.66
N VAL A 399 -3.04 -4.22 -37.87
CA VAL A 399 -3.12 -2.77 -38.10
C VAL A 399 -4.51 -2.23 -37.73
N CYS A 400 -5.57 -3.04 -37.90
CA CYS A 400 -6.92 -2.67 -37.47
C CYS A 400 -7.10 -2.74 -35.95
N ALA A 401 -6.46 -3.70 -35.27
CA ALA A 401 -6.59 -3.89 -33.82
C ALA A 401 -5.85 -2.80 -33.00
N THR A 402 -4.71 -2.32 -33.48
CA THR A 402 -3.96 -1.23 -32.85
C THR A 402 -4.64 0.13 -33.03
N LEU A 403 -5.23 0.38 -34.21
CA LEU A 403 -6.10 1.54 -34.42
C LEU A 403 -7.38 1.46 -33.58
N ALA A 404 -7.96 0.26 -33.41
CA ALA A 404 -9.12 0.04 -32.54
C ALA A 404 -8.79 0.25 -31.05
N ALA A 405 -7.65 -0.19 -30.54
CA ALA A 405 -7.27 -0.02 -29.12
C ALA A 405 -7.00 1.46 -28.75
N VAL A 406 -6.35 2.22 -29.65
CA VAL A 406 -6.16 3.67 -29.49
C VAL A 406 -7.50 4.42 -29.64
N PHE A 407 -8.39 3.95 -30.54
CA PHE A 407 -9.76 4.43 -30.60
C PHE A 407 -10.54 4.11 -29.31
N ILE A 408 -10.41 2.92 -28.73
CA ILE A 408 -11.13 2.47 -27.52
C ILE A 408 -10.69 3.21 -26.26
N LEU A 409 -9.39 3.51 -26.10
CA LEU A 409 -8.88 4.30 -24.96
C LEU A 409 -9.23 5.78 -25.09
N LYS A 410 -9.15 6.36 -26.30
CA LYS A 410 -9.75 7.69 -26.56
C LYS A 410 -11.27 7.65 -26.34
N PHE A 411 -11.96 6.57 -26.73
CA PHE A 411 -13.40 6.36 -26.54
C PHE A 411 -13.83 6.10 -25.09
N ARG A 412 -12.99 5.72 -24.12
CA ARG A 412 -13.41 5.63 -22.70
C ARG A 412 -13.48 7.01 -22.03
N GLY A 413 -12.49 7.86 -22.29
CA GLY A 413 -12.57 9.29 -21.94
C GLY A 413 -13.68 10.01 -22.71
N HIS A 414 -13.84 9.69 -24.00
CA HIS A 414 -14.96 10.16 -24.81
C HIS A 414 -16.32 9.55 -24.41
N ARG A 415 -16.41 8.31 -23.88
CA ARG A 415 -17.68 7.67 -23.47
C ARG A 415 -18.28 8.35 -22.26
N TYR A 416 -17.48 8.68 -21.24
CA TYR A 416 -17.99 9.47 -20.12
C TYR A 416 -18.27 10.93 -20.53
N GLY A 417 -17.50 11.51 -21.45
CA GLY A 417 -17.80 12.82 -22.04
C GLY A 417 -19.12 12.85 -22.82
N LEU A 418 -19.32 11.91 -23.76
CA LEU A 418 -20.55 11.73 -24.54
C LEU A 418 -21.74 11.34 -23.66
N MET A 419 -21.55 10.48 -22.65
CA MET A 419 -22.62 10.05 -21.74
C MET A 419 -23.09 11.20 -20.84
N ARG A 420 -22.19 12.09 -20.39
CA ARG A 420 -22.55 13.32 -19.67
C ARG A 420 -23.32 14.28 -20.56
N TYR A 421 -22.78 14.59 -21.74
CA TYR A 421 -23.39 15.53 -22.68
C TYR A 421 -24.75 15.03 -23.18
N GLY A 422 -24.85 13.75 -23.52
CA GLY A 422 -26.11 13.10 -23.93
C GLY A 422 -27.15 12.96 -22.81
N LYS A 423 -26.78 13.25 -21.55
CA LYS A 423 -27.69 13.28 -20.38
C LYS A 423 -27.87 14.69 -19.80
N GLY A 424 -27.34 15.72 -20.47
CA GLY A 424 -27.53 17.14 -20.12
C GLY A 424 -26.68 17.64 -18.97
N PHE A 425 -25.58 16.95 -18.61
CA PHE A 425 -24.65 17.41 -17.57
C PHE A 425 -23.44 18.12 -18.18
N ASP A 426 -23.19 19.34 -17.72
CA ASP A 426 -21.98 20.10 -17.98
C ASP A 426 -21.04 20.03 -16.77
N VAL A 427 -19.74 19.92 -17.02
CA VAL A 427 -18.72 20.02 -15.95
C VAL A 427 -18.32 21.49 -15.81
N ARG A 428 -18.42 22.01 -14.59
CA ARG A 428 -18.03 23.38 -14.23
C ARG A 428 -16.93 23.36 -13.17
N THR A 429 -16.26 24.49 -13.03
CA THR A 429 -15.31 24.74 -11.96
C THR A 429 -15.57 26.09 -11.31
N ALA A 430 -15.39 26.18 -10.00
CA ALA A 430 -15.57 27.41 -9.24
C ALA A 430 -14.44 27.59 -8.23
N LYS A 431 -13.94 28.82 -8.10
CA LYS A 431 -12.96 29.16 -7.06
C LYS A 431 -13.72 29.71 -5.85
N VAL A 432 -13.74 28.94 -4.78
CA VAL A 432 -14.42 29.29 -3.51
C VAL A 432 -13.43 29.05 -2.38
N ASP A 433 -13.16 30.11 -1.62
CA ASP A 433 -12.07 30.13 -0.63
C ASP A 433 -10.73 29.70 -1.28
N GLN A 434 -10.02 28.74 -0.68
CA GLN A 434 -8.78 28.18 -1.21
C GLN A 434 -9.00 27.04 -2.22
N PHE A 435 -10.24 26.65 -2.50
CA PHE A 435 -10.56 25.50 -3.33
C PHE A 435 -10.95 25.89 -4.75
N GLN A 436 -10.43 25.14 -5.72
CA GLN A 436 -10.98 25.08 -7.06
C GLN A 436 -11.90 23.87 -7.15
N TRP A 437 -13.18 24.08 -6.89
CA TRP A 437 -14.23 23.07 -6.96
C TRP A 437 -14.43 22.59 -8.39
N SER A 438 -14.59 21.28 -8.57
CA SER A 438 -15.12 20.69 -9.81
C SER A 438 -16.49 20.09 -9.55
N TYR A 439 -17.49 20.45 -10.35
CA TYR A 439 -18.85 19.95 -10.17
C TYR A 439 -19.56 19.70 -11.50
N MET A 440 -20.53 18.79 -11.50
CA MET A 440 -21.47 18.64 -12.61
C MET A 440 -22.71 19.47 -12.38
N ASN A 441 -23.24 20.03 -13.46
CA ASN A 441 -24.41 20.89 -13.48
C ASN A 441 -25.36 20.45 -14.59
N ARG A 442 -26.60 20.15 -14.24
CA ARG A 442 -27.71 19.97 -15.20
C ARG A 442 -28.81 20.96 -14.87
N PRO A 443 -28.99 22.03 -15.67
CA PRO A 443 -30.03 23.00 -15.42
C PRO A 443 -31.43 22.35 -15.55
N ALA A 444 -32.40 22.88 -14.81
CA ALA A 444 -33.79 22.45 -14.95
C ALA A 444 -34.30 22.78 -16.36
N ALA A 445 -35.13 21.89 -16.92
CA ALA A 445 -35.79 22.12 -18.20
C ALA A 445 -36.69 23.36 -18.19
N ASN A 446 -37.26 23.70 -17.03
CA ASN A 446 -37.89 25.00 -16.78
C ASN A 446 -36.86 25.95 -16.14
N PRO A 447 -36.38 26.98 -16.84
CA PRO A 447 -35.39 27.93 -16.30
C PRO A 447 -35.88 28.73 -15.09
N LYS A 448 -37.20 28.77 -14.84
CA LYS A 448 -37.78 29.42 -13.65
C LYS A 448 -37.81 28.51 -12.42
N SER A 449 -37.56 27.21 -12.58
CA SER A 449 -37.50 26.28 -11.45
C SER A 449 -36.37 26.67 -10.52
N ARG A 450 -36.68 26.78 -9.23
CA ARG A 450 -35.70 26.99 -8.17
C ARG A 450 -35.43 25.71 -7.37
N GLU A 451 -35.95 24.57 -7.84
CA GLU A 451 -35.80 23.29 -7.17
C GLU A 451 -34.42 22.70 -7.50
N ILE A 452 -33.47 22.83 -6.57
CA ILE A 452 -32.09 22.36 -6.73
C ILE A 452 -31.90 21.06 -5.95
N VAL A 453 -31.39 20.03 -6.61
CA VAL A 453 -30.98 18.76 -5.98
C VAL A 453 -29.46 18.66 -6.03
N VAL A 454 -28.85 18.52 -4.86
CA VAL A 454 -27.40 18.37 -4.72
C VAL A 454 -27.07 16.95 -4.29
N PHE A 455 -26.19 16.29 -5.04
CA PHE A 455 -25.75 14.92 -4.76
C PHE A 455 -24.32 14.90 -4.21
N LEU A 456 -24.12 14.29 -3.04
CA LEU A 456 -22.83 14.16 -2.37
C LEU A 456 -22.36 12.69 -2.41
N HIS A 457 -21.21 12.46 -3.02
CA HIS A 457 -20.64 11.11 -3.16
C HIS A 457 -19.99 10.60 -1.86
N GLY A 458 -19.81 9.29 -1.76
CA GLY A 458 -19.12 8.62 -0.65
C GLY A 458 -17.59 8.72 -0.73
N LEU A 459 -16.91 8.18 0.28
CA LEU A 459 -15.45 8.14 0.38
C LEU A 459 -14.84 7.42 -0.84
N GLY A 460 -13.73 7.95 -1.37
CA GLY A 460 -13.02 7.34 -2.50
C GLY A 460 -13.73 7.41 -3.85
N SER A 461 -14.94 7.99 -3.89
CA SER A 461 -15.76 8.15 -5.08
C SER A 461 -15.58 9.54 -5.73
N SER A 462 -16.41 9.86 -6.72
CA SER A 462 -16.46 11.17 -7.37
C SER A 462 -17.87 11.49 -7.89
N LYS A 463 -18.10 12.73 -8.34
CA LYS A 463 -19.37 13.17 -8.95
C LYS A 463 -19.86 12.28 -10.10
N GLU A 464 -18.97 11.57 -10.77
CA GLU A 464 -19.30 10.62 -11.84
C GLU A 464 -20.18 9.45 -11.38
N ALA A 465 -20.07 9.02 -10.12
CA ALA A 465 -20.86 7.90 -9.60
C ALA A 465 -22.38 8.17 -9.63
N TRP A 466 -22.76 9.44 -9.54
CA TRP A 466 -24.16 9.85 -9.51
C TRP A 466 -24.82 9.97 -10.89
N VAL A 467 -24.06 9.93 -12.00
CA VAL A 467 -24.62 10.20 -13.34
C VAL A 467 -25.79 9.29 -13.67
N ARG A 468 -25.73 8.01 -13.30
CA ARG A 468 -26.80 7.04 -13.57
C ARG A 468 -28.10 7.42 -12.86
N VAL A 469 -28.03 7.65 -11.55
CA VAL A 469 -29.19 8.03 -10.72
C VAL A 469 -29.69 9.43 -11.05
N ALA A 470 -28.80 10.42 -11.06
CA ALA A 470 -29.14 11.82 -11.32
C ALA A 470 -29.75 12.03 -12.71
N SER A 471 -29.38 11.22 -13.72
CA SER A 471 -30.00 11.28 -15.04
C SER A 471 -31.47 10.82 -15.06
N GLY A 472 -31.87 9.95 -14.12
CA GLY A 472 -33.24 9.46 -13.96
C GLY A 472 -34.16 10.38 -13.16
N LEU A 473 -33.62 11.42 -12.51
CA LEU A 473 -34.46 12.42 -11.87
C LEU A 473 -35.26 13.24 -12.88
N SER A 474 -36.46 13.66 -12.47
CA SER A 474 -37.30 14.60 -13.22
C SER A 474 -36.48 15.79 -13.76
N LYS A 475 -36.76 16.16 -15.01
CA LYS A 475 -36.07 17.28 -15.69
C LYS A 475 -36.40 18.64 -15.08
N ASN A 476 -37.37 18.72 -14.16
CA ASN A 476 -37.75 19.97 -13.48
C ASN A 476 -36.76 20.38 -12.38
N TYR A 477 -35.86 19.48 -11.96
CA TYR A 477 -34.83 19.76 -10.99
C TYR A 477 -33.56 20.28 -11.66
N HIS A 478 -32.99 21.34 -11.09
CA HIS A 478 -31.62 21.74 -11.33
C HIS A 478 -30.72 20.82 -10.49
N VAL A 479 -29.88 20.03 -11.15
CA VAL A 479 -29.03 19.06 -10.47
C VAL A 479 -27.59 19.54 -10.40
N VAL A 480 -27.00 19.48 -9.21
CA VAL A 480 -25.61 19.83 -8.94
C VAL A 480 -24.91 18.67 -8.24
N ILE A 481 -23.71 18.31 -8.71
CA ILE A 481 -22.95 17.16 -8.18
C ILE A 481 -21.49 17.58 -8.02
N PRO A 482 -21.07 18.09 -6.85
CA PRO A 482 -19.68 18.46 -6.62
C PRO A 482 -18.80 17.23 -6.38
N ASP A 483 -17.54 17.33 -6.78
CA ASP A 483 -16.47 16.58 -6.12
C ASP A 483 -16.16 17.27 -4.79
N LEU A 484 -16.30 16.55 -3.68
CA LEU A 484 -15.99 17.08 -2.36
C LEU A 484 -14.48 17.37 -2.21
N PRO A 485 -14.07 18.33 -1.37
CA PRO A 485 -12.65 18.59 -1.12
C PRO A 485 -11.92 17.32 -0.69
N GLY A 486 -10.75 17.08 -1.29
CA GLY A 486 -9.99 15.83 -1.16
C GLY A 486 -10.33 14.76 -2.21
N HIS A 487 -11.41 14.93 -2.98
CA HIS A 487 -11.86 13.96 -3.98
C HIS A 487 -11.88 14.53 -5.40
N GLY A 488 -11.93 13.61 -6.37
CA GLY A 488 -12.15 13.91 -7.78
C GLY A 488 -11.19 14.97 -8.33
N LYS A 489 -11.74 16.01 -8.95
CA LYS A 489 -10.99 17.12 -9.56
C LYS A 489 -11.02 18.41 -8.74
N THR A 490 -11.54 18.39 -7.51
CA THR A 490 -11.53 19.55 -6.61
C THR A 490 -10.14 19.66 -5.97
N THR A 491 -9.43 20.78 -6.22
CA THR A 491 -8.07 21.04 -5.72
C THR A 491 -8.09 22.14 -4.64
N PRO A 492 -7.07 22.25 -3.77
CA PRO A 492 -5.87 21.40 -3.67
C PRO A 492 -6.13 20.03 -3.02
N HIS A 493 -5.28 19.06 -3.38
CA HIS A 493 -5.22 17.75 -2.74
C HIS A 493 -4.13 17.76 -1.67
N ASP A 494 -4.42 18.43 -0.55
CA ASP A 494 -3.47 18.60 0.55
C ASP A 494 -3.83 17.66 1.73
N PRO A 495 -2.97 16.67 2.06
CA PRO A 495 -3.18 15.77 3.18
C PRO A 495 -2.99 16.43 4.56
N GLN A 496 -2.53 17.69 4.64
CA GLN A 496 -2.44 18.42 5.91
C GLN A 496 -3.75 19.10 6.31
N MET A 497 -4.70 19.22 5.38
CA MET A 497 -6.00 19.83 5.66
C MET A 497 -6.87 18.96 6.58
N ASN A 498 -7.79 19.62 7.28
CA ASN A 498 -8.82 18.97 8.09
C ASN A 498 -10.07 18.68 7.23
N PHE A 499 -10.52 17.43 7.21
CA PHE A 499 -11.64 16.92 6.43
C PHE A 499 -12.77 16.31 7.28
N THR A 500 -12.82 16.63 8.58
CA THR A 500 -13.94 16.30 9.47
C THR A 500 -15.28 16.73 8.87
N ALA A 501 -16.37 16.02 9.20
CA ALA A 501 -17.66 16.23 8.57
C ALA A 501 -18.20 17.66 8.74
N ASP A 502 -17.98 18.29 9.90
CA ASP A 502 -18.37 19.68 10.16
C ASP A 502 -17.54 20.68 9.33
N ARG A 503 -16.25 20.42 9.10
CA ARG A 503 -15.41 21.24 8.21
C ARG A 503 -15.83 21.11 6.76
N GLN A 504 -16.12 19.90 6.31
CA GLN A 504 -16.65 19.67 4.96
C GLN A 504 -18.03 20.32 4.76
N ALA A 505 -18.91 20.28 5.78
CA ALA A 505 -20.20 20.95 5.74
C ALA A 505 -20.07 22.48 5.63
N ARG A 506 -19.13 23.12 6.36
CA ARG A 506 -18.87 24.57 6.21
C ARG A 506 -18.37 24.94 4.81
N ARG A 507 -17.43 24.17 4.26
CA ARG A 507 -16.95 24.36 2.88
C ARG A 507 -18.06 24.19 1.85
N LEU A 508 -18.94 23.22 2.06
CA LEU A 508 -20.12 23.02 1.23
C LEU A 508 -21.09 24.21 1.32
N HIS A 509 -21.21 24.83 2.49
CA HIS A 509 -22.02 26.03 2.67
C HIS A 509 -21.48 27.20 1.84
N GLU A 510 -20.19 27.47 1.92
CA GLU A 510 -19.53 28.50 1.12
C GLU A 510 -19.69 28.23 -0.39
N PHE A 511 -19.56 26.98 -0.81
CA PHE A 511 -19.82 26.57 -2.19
C PHE A 511 -21.27 26.84 -2.61
N PHE A 512 -22.26 26.57 -1.74
CA PHE A 512 -23.67 26.87 -2.05
C PHE A 512 -23.94 28.36 -2.13
N GLU A 513 -23.36 29.18 -1.26
CA GLU A 513 -23.55 30.63 -1.30
C GLU A 513 -22.87 31.28 -2.52
N SER A 514 -21.78 30.69 -3.02
CA SER A 514 -21.10 31.15 -4.25
C SER A 514 -21.80 30.70 -5.53
N GLU A 515 -22.11 29.41 -5.65
CA GLU A 515 -22.48 28.81 -6.93
C GLU A 515 -23.97 28.56 -7.11
N LEU A 516 -24.72 28.50 -6.01
CA LEU A 516 -26.18 28.33 -6.05
C LEU A 516 -26.86 29.66 -5.76
N TYR A 517 -28.18 29.70 -5.96
CA TYR A 517 -28.94 30.91 -5.66
C TYR A 517 -28.85 31.21 -4.14
N PRO A 518 -28.39 32.41 -3.75
CA PRO A 518 -28.32 32.80 -2.35
C PRO A 518 -29.67 32.61 -1.65
N ASN A 519 -29.66 32.08 -0.43
CA ASN A 519 -30.85 31.78 0.37
C ASN A 519 -31.84 30.73 -0.21
N ASN A 520 -31.59 30.14 -1.38
CA ASN A 520 -32.51 29.19 -1.99
C ASN A 520 -32.36 27.77 -1.44
N LYS A 521 -33.40 27.20 -0.83
CA LYS A 521 -33.31 25.87 -0.21
C LYS A 521 -32.98 24.78 -1.24
N VAL A 522 -32.15 23.82 -0.82
CA VAL A 522 -31.72 22.69 -1.66
C VAL A 522 -32.25 21.37 -1.13
N HIS A 523 -32.46 20.39 -2.02
CA HIS A 523 -32.63 19.00 -1.65
C HIS A 523 -31.24 18.36 -1.59
N LEU A 524 -30.85 17.82 -0.43
CA LEU A 524 -29.57 17.15 -0.28
C LEU A 524 -29.74 15.64 -0.34
N VAL A 525 -28.96 14.99 -1.20
CA VAL A 525 -28.91 13.53 -1.32
C VAL A 525 -27.46 13.11 -1.13
N GLY A 526 -27.19 12.26 -0.15
CA GLY A 526 -25.84 11.75 0.10
C GLY A 526 -25.81 10.24 0.21
N THR A 527 -24.64 9.65 -0.06
CA THR A 527 -24.37 8.22 0.18
C THR A 527 -23.12 8.06 1.04
N CYS A 528 -23.16 7.14 2.02
CA CYS A 528 -22.02 6.86 2.92
C CYS A 528 -21.49 8.17 3.55
N MET A 529 -20.18 8.48 3.42
CA MET A 529 -19.56 9.73 3.86
C MET A 529 -20.32 11.00 3.38
N GLY A 530 -20.82 11.00 2.14
CA GLY A 530 -21.61 12.10 1.61
C GLY A 530 -22.95 12.27 2.30
N ALA A 531 -23.56 11.19 2.80
CA ALA A 531 -24.78 11.25 3.61
C ALA A 531 -24.49 11.83 5.00
N THR A 532 -23.38 11.44 5.62
CA THR A 532 -22.89 12.03 6.89
C THR A 532 -22.73 13.55 6.76
N ILE A 533 -22.00 14.01 5.74
CA ILE A 533 -21.79 15.44 5.48
C ILE A 533 -23.12 16.15 5.19
N ALA A 534 -24.03 15.53 4.43
CA ALA A 534 -25.36 16.09 4.15
C ALA A 534 -26.19 16.27 5.43
N GLY A 535 -26.17 15.31 6.34
CA GLY A 535 -26.88 15.37 7.60
C GLY A 535 -26.32 16.42 8.55
N VAL A 536 -24.99 16.44 8.73
CA VAL A 536 -24.30 17.48 9.52
C VAL A 536 -24.56 18.87 8.93
N TYR A 537 -24.52 19.02 7.61
CA TYR A 537 -24.90 20.26 6.94
C TYR A 537 -26.35 20.67 7.25
N ALA A 538 -27.29 19.74 7.18
CA ALA A 538 -28.70 20.00 7.43
C ALA A 538 -28.99 20.41 8.89
N ALA A 539 -28.20 19.90 9.83
CA ALA A 539 -28.23 20.32 11.23
C ALA A 539 -27.65 21.72 11.43
N MET A 540 -26.51 22.02 10.79
CA MET A 540 -25.83 23.32 10.90
C MET A 540 -26.57 24.46 10.17
N HIS A 541 -27.21 24.15 9.05
CA HIS A 541 -27.86 25.10 8.16
C HIS A 541 -29.31 24.71 7.83
N PRO A 542 -30.20 24.55 8.84
CA PRO A 542 -31.53 23.99 8.66
C PRO A 542 -32.42 24.86 7.75
N THR A 543 -32.13 26.15 7.65
CA THR A 543 -32.85 27.08 6.77
C THR A 543 -32.47 26.92 5.29
N ARG A 544 -31.37 26.23 4.98
CA ARG A 544 -30.87 26.03 3.61
C ARG A 544 -31.29 24.68 3.01
N VAL A 545 -31.85 23.76 3.80
CA VAL A 545 -32.22 22.41 3.34
C VAL A 545 -33.73 22.26 3.25
N LYS A 546 -34.23 21.90 2.07
CA LYS A 546 -35.66 21.64 1.80
C LYS A 546 -36.04 20.20 2.13
N SER A 547 -35.22 19.25 1.70
CA SER A 547 -35.31 17.85 2.11
C SER A 547 -33.93 17.22 2.17
N LEU A 548 -33.81 16.16 2.96
CA LEU A 548 -32.59 15.40 3.14
C LEU A 548 -32.84 13.94 2.77
N THR A 549 -31.94 13.33 2.01
CA THR A 549 -31.92 11.90 1.75
C THR A 549 -30.58 11.32 2.17
N LEU A 550 -30.63 10.37 3.10
CA LEU A 550 -29.48 9.68 3.65
C LEU A 550 -29.46 8.24 3.12
N LEU A 551 -28.53 7.91 2.22
CA LEU A 551 -28.34 6.54 1.73
C LEU A 551 -27.18 5.88 2.50
N CYS A 552 -27.48 4.90 3.35
CA CYS A 552 -26.52 4.20 4.22
C CYS A 552 -25.48 5.15 4.87
N PRO A 553 -25.91 6.18 5.63
CA PRO A 553 -24.98 7.12 6.26
C PRO A 553 -24.08 6.45 7.29
N TRP A 554 -22.81 6.85 7.28
CA TRP A 554 -21.91 6.64 8.41
C TRP A 554 -22.11 7.75 9.47
N GLY A 555 -21.51 7.63 10.65
CA GLY A 555 -21.63 8.58 11.75
C GLY A 555 -22.70 8.22 12.78
N ILE A 556 -23.19 6.97 12.80
CA ILE A 556 -24.28 6.47 13.65
C ILE A 556 -23.80 5.22 14.41
N SER A 557 -24.15 5.12 15.69
CA SER A 557 -23.92 3.93 16.51
C SER A 557 -24.61 2.71 15.89
N MET A 558 -23.93 1.57 15.93
CA MET A 558 -24.36 0.35 15.25
C MET A 558 -24.71 -0.75 16.27
N PRO A 559 -26.01 -0.94 16.62
CA PRO A 559 -26.41 -1.87 17.67
C PRO A 559 -26.06 -3.34 17.40
N THR A 560 -26.08 -3.75 16.13
CA THR A 560 -25.62 -5.05 15.68
C THR A 560 -24.37 -4.82 14.83
N MET A 561 -23.23 -5.35 15.26
CA MET A 561 -22.00 -5.24 14.47
C MET A 561 -22.22 -5.90 13.11
N SER A 562 -21.86 -5.19 12.04
CA SER A 562 -21.95 -5.73 10.67
C SER A 562 -21.04 -6.95 10.50
N VAL A 563 -21.31 -7.81 9.53
CA VAL A 563 -20.50 -9.01 9.22
C VAL A 563 -19.01 -8.64 9.02
N THR A 564 -18.74 -7.48 8.42
CA THR A 564 -17.37 -6.95 8.25
C THR A 564 -16.70 -6.54 9.57
N LEU A 565 -17.48 -6.26 10.60
CA LEU A 565 -17.02 -5.84 11.92
C LEU A 565 -17.04 -6.98 12.94
N SER A 566 -17.83 -8.05 12.74
CA SER A 566 -17.94 -9.20 13.65
C SER A 566 -16.77 -10.20 13.54
N ASP A 567 -16.05 -10.23 12.41
CA ASP A 567 -14.82 -11.02 12.24
C ASP A 567 -13.57 -10.32 12.85
N ILE A 568 -13.78 -9.25 13.61
CA ILE A 568 -12.74 -8.44 14.23
C ILE A 568 -13.01 -8.36 15.74
N ASP A 569 -12.26 -9.16 16.51
CA ASP A 569 -12.16 -9.10 17.98
C ASP A 569 -11.67 -7.73 18.53
N ASP A 570 -11.43 -6.74 17.66
CA ASP A 570 -10.93 -5.41 18.01
C ASP A 570 -11.97 -4.28 18.00
N LEU A 571 -13.24 -4.49 17.62
CA LEU A 571 -14.23 -3.39 17.72
C LEU A 571 -14.77 -3.16 19.14
N GLY A 572 -14.56 -4.11 20.06
CA GLY A 572 -14.86 -3.94 21.49
C GLY A 572 -14.06 -2.81 22.16
N LYS A 573 -13.04 -2.27 21.49
CA LYS A 573 -12.27 -1.09 21.92
C LYS A 573 -12.77 0.24 21.33
N MET A 574 -13.71 0.23 20.37
CA MET A 574 -14.14 1.46 19.68
C MET A 574 -15.40 2.13 20.24
N THR A 575 -16.19 1.50 21.11
CA THR A 575 -17.47 2.08 21.58
C THR A 575 -17.60 2.37 23.07
N LEU A 576 -16.60 2.07 23.91
CA LEU A 576 -16.65 2.39 25.35
C LEU A 576 -15.26 2.70 25.94
N GLN A 577 -14.68 3.86 25.62
CA GLN A 577 -13.76 4.55 26.52
C GLN A 577 -13.73 6.05 26.18
N SER A 578 -13.86 6.87 27.23
CA SER A 578 -14.04 8.33 27.19
C SER A 578 -12.93 9.06 26.43
N PRO A 579 -13.19 10.28 25.91
CA PRO A 579 -12.25 11.04 25.11
C PRO A 579 -11.18 11.68 26.01
N THR A 580 -10.20 10.89 26.44
CA THR A 580 -8.92 11.39 26.94
C THR A 580 -7.85 10.37 26.61
N GLU A 581 -6.94 10.79 25.72
CA GLU A 581 -5.65 10.14 25.44
C GLU A 581 -5.73 8.72 24.85
N THR A 582 -5.83 8.62 23.52
CA THR A 582 -5.51 7.38 22.79
C THR A 582 -4.44 7.69 21.76
N SER A 583 -3.31 6.97 21.86
CA SER A 583 -2.12 7.18 21.06
C SER A 583 -2.34 6.75 19.61
N THR A 584 -1.71 7.48 18.70
CA THR A 584 -1.75 7.37 17.23
C THR A 584 -1.30 6.01 16.63
N SER A 585 -0.98 5.01 17.45
CA SER A 585 -0.43 3.70 17.06
C SER A 585 -1.50 2.63 16.77
N GLU A 586 -2.67 2.68 17.41
CA GLU A 586 -3.71 1.66 17.21
C GLU A 586 -4.55 1.92 15.93
N ILE A 587 -4.56 3.16 15.45
CA ILE A 587 -5.19 3.54 14.17
C ILE A 587 -4.35 3.04 12.98
N SER A 588 -3.03 2.86 13.11
CA SER A 588 -2.17 2.36 12.03
C SER A 588 -2.31 0.85 11.80
N GLU A 589 -2.69 0.08 12.81
CA GLU A 589 -2.91 -1.37 12.68
C GLU A 589 -4.21 -1.71 11.92
N TRP A 590 -5.16 -0.76 11.89
CA TRP A 590 -6.40 -0.83 11.11
C TRP A 590 -6.17 -0.52 9.62
N ARG A 591 -5.05 0.15 9.28
CA ARG A 591 -4.63 0.51 7.91
C ARG A 591 -4.34 -0.73 7.05
N ASP A 592 -3.88 -1.82 7.67
CA ASP A 592 -3.24 -2.91 6.95
C ASP A 592 -4.14 -4.17 6.83
N ARG A 593 -5.18 -4.32 7.68
CA ARG A 593 -6.10 -5.49 7.68
C ARG A 593 -7.25 -5.43 6.66
N GLY A 594 -7.64 -4.25 6.17
CA GLY A 594 -8.73 -4.08 5.21
C GLY A 594 -8.38 -4.24 3.72
N ALA A 595 -7.21 -4.79 3.36
CA ALA A 595 -6.67 -4.65 2.01
C ALA A 595 -6.25 -5.95 1.30
N SER A 596 -6.55 -7.12 1.88
CA SER A 596 -6.19 -8.43 1.34
C SER A 596 -7.42 -9.28 0.97
N SER A 597 -7.88 -9.18 -0.28
CA SER A 597 -8.57 -10.30 -0.96
C SER A 597 -8.83 -9.97 -2.44
N ALA A 598 -7.84 -10.32 -3.28
CA ALA A 598 -8.01 -10.40 -4.73
C ALA A 598 -8.32 -11.84 -5.14
N ASN A 599 -9.55 -12.28 -4.86
CA ASN A 599 -10.27 -13.20 -5.74
C ASN A 599 -11.45 -12.39 -6.29
N PHE A 600 -11.38 -11.96 -7.55
CA PHE A 600 -12.30 -10.97 -8.13
C PHE A 600 -13.76 -11.45 -8.26
N GLU A 601 -14.00 -12.75 -8.00
CA GLU A 601 -15.34 -13.34 -7.87
C GLU A 601 -15.85 -13.45 -6.42
N HIS A 602 -14.98 -13.26 -5.41
CA HIS A 602 -15.29 -13.48 -3.99
C HIS A 602 -14.93 -12.28 -3.08
N THR A 603 -14.54 -11.13 -3.63
CA THR A 603 -14.32 -9.91 -2.82
C THR A 603 -15.63 -9.45 -2.17
N PRO A 604 -15.71 -9.36 -0.82
CA PRO A 604 -16.88 -8.82 -0.14
C PRO A 604 -17.24 -7.43 -0.68
N LYS A 605 -18.53 -7.15 -0.90
CA LYS A 605 -19.00 -5.93 -1.58
C LYS A 605 -18.51 -4.65 -0.88
N VAL A 606 -18.22 -4.73 0.41
CA VAL A 606 -17.62 -3.68 1.25
C VAL A 606 -16.27 -3.16 0.72
N PHE A 607 -15.35 -4.03 0.34
CA PHE A 607 -14.03 -3.60 -0.17
C PHE A 607 -14.13 -2.97 -1.55
N ARG A 608 -15.19 -3.28 -2.29
CA ARG A 608 -15.54 -2.58 -3.53
C ARG A 608 -16.12 -1.18 -3.27
N ALA A 609 -16.79 -1.01 -2.13
CA ALA A 609 -17.46 0.23 -1.75
C ALA A 609 -16.53 1.29 -1.14
N LEU A 610 -15.51 0.86 -0.42
CA LEU A 610 -14.52 1.71 0.25
C LEU A 610 -13.18 1.79 -0.49
N ALA A 611 -13.07 1.21 -1.69
CA ALA A 611 -11.86 1.19 -2.50
C ALA A 611 -11.40 2.61 -2.87
N ILE A 612 -10.55 3.21 -2.05
CA ILE A 612 -9.75 4.37 -2.41
C ILE A 612 -8.73 3.89 -3.46
N PRO A 613 -8.66 4.50 -4.66
CA PRO A 613 -7.65 4.14 -5.66
C PRO A 613 -6.24 4.21 -5.06
N LYS A 614 -5.50 3.09 -5.11
CA LYS A 614 -4.17 2.92 -4.46
C LYS A 614 -3.05 3.77 -5.08
N ARG A 615 -3.31 4.52 -6.16
CA ARG A 615 -2.34 5.40 -6.85
C ARG A 615 -3.00 6.67 -7.38
N GLY A 616 -2.34 7.80 -7.15
CA GLY A 616 -2.69 9.13 -7.67
C GLY A 616 -2.29 10.25 -6.71
N LYS A 617 -2.12 11.48 -7.21
CA LYS A 617 -1.86 12.70 -6.38
C LYS A 617 -2.89 12.91 -5.26
N THR A 618 -4.01 12.21 -5.31
CA THR A 618 -5.13 12.30 -4.37
C THR A 618 -5.13 11.21 -3.29
N HIS A 619 -4.22 10.23 -3.32
CA HIS A 619 -4.28 9.08 -2.40
C HIS A 619 -4.06 9.48 -0.92
N GLY A 620 -3.00 10.24 -0.63
CA GLY A 620 -2.70 10.70 0.73
C GLY A 620 -3.81 11.58 1.32
N VAL A 621 -4.45 12.42 0.50
CA VAL A 621 -5.58 13.23 0.96
C VAL A 621 -6.84 12.38 1.22
N LEU A 622 -7.10 11.33 0.43
CA LEU A 622 -8.25 10.44 0.68
C LEU A 622 -8.09 9.62 1.95
N GLN A 623 -6.86 9.19 2.27
CA GLN A 623 -6.57 8.55 3.55
C GLN A 623 -6.74 9.53 4.72
N LYS A 624 -6.30 10.78 4.57
CA LYS A 624 -6.55 11.83 5.56
C LYS A 624 -8.06 12.05 5.77
N VAL A 625 -8.85 12.07 4.69
CA VAL A 625 -10.31 12.20 4.79
C VAL A 625 -10.92 11.04 5.58
N LEU A 626 -10.48 9.80 5.34
CA LEU A 626 -10.94 8.64 6.12
C LEU A 626 -10.64 8.81 7.62
N VAL A 627 -9.40 9.15 7.97
CA VAL A 627 -8.97 9.33 9.38
C VAL A 627 -9.75 10.46 10.05
N ASP A 628 -9.92 11.59 9.39
CA ASP A 628 -10.66 12.73 9.96
C ASP A 628 -12.16 12.44 10.12
N MET A 629 -12.75 11.66 9.23
CA MET A 629 -14.12 11.20 9.38
C MET A 629 -14.25 10.17 10.52
N LEU A 630 -13.22 9.34 10.76
CA LEU A 630 -13.16 8.36 11.85
C LEU A 630 -12.95 9.01 13.23
N ALA A 631 -12.40 10.21 13.29
CA ALA A 631 -12.09 10.89 14.54
C ALA A 631 -13.33 11.11 15.43
N HIS A 632 -14.51 11.30 14.83
CA HIS A 632 -15.80 11.43 15.52
C HIS A 632 -16.83 10.45 14.94
N PRO A 633 -16.81 9.17 15.36
CA PRO A 633 -17.57 8.09 14.71
C PRO A 633 -19.10 8.22 14.86
N THR A 634 -19.59 9.07 15.79
CA THR A 634 -21.02 9.34 16.04
C THR A 634 -21.46 10.75 15.61
N ILE A 635 -20.65 11.48 14.84
CA ILE A 635 -20.89 12.91 14.54
C ILE A 635 -22.26 13.19 13.91
N LEU A 636 -22.80 12.27 13.10
CA LEU A 636 -24.13 12.46 12.53
C LEU A 636 -25.22 12.20 13.58
N GLU A 637 -25.06 11.18 14.41
CA GLU A 637 -25.99 10.82 15.48
C GLU A 637 -26.20 11.96 16.46
N ASP A 638 -25.09 12.62 16.82
CA ASP A 638 -25.09 13.78 17.71
C ASP A 638 -25.87 14.94 17.11
N GLU A 639 -25.94 15.04 15.78
CA GLU A 639 -26.61 16.14 15.06
C GLU A 639 -28.04 15.82 14.59
N LEU A 640 -28.49 14.56 14.66
CA LEU A 640 -29.81 14.15 14.15
C LEU A 640 -30.97 14.99 14.72
N HIS A 641 -30.89 15.35 15.99
CA HIS A 641 -31.91 16.14 16.69
C HIS A 641 -31.99 17.60 16.22
N ASN A 642 -30.95 18.11 15.56
CA ASN A 642 -30.89 19.46 15.01
C ASN A 642 -31.42 19.55 13.57
N ILE A 643 -31.57 18.41 12.89
CA ILE A 643 -32.13 18.36 11.53
C ILE A 643 -33.61 18.77 11.57
N ARG A 644 -33.98 19.71 10.68
CA ARG A 644 -35.36 20.22 10.55
C ARG A 644 -36.02 19.88 9.21
N ALA A 645 -35.21 19.53 8.22
CA ALA A 645 -35.72 19.19 6.90
C ALA A 645 -36.46 17.84 6.94
N ARG A 646 -37.51 17.70 6.12
CA ARG A 646 -38.11 16.38 5.87
C ARG A 646 -37.03 15.43 5.37
N THR A 647 -36.98 14.22 5.92
CA THR A 647 -35.83 13.33 5.74
C THR A 647 -36.27 11.94 5.31
N MET A 648 -35.59 11.41 4.30
CA MET A 648 -35.70 10.01 3.89
C MET A 648 -34.39 9.29 4.18
N VAL A 649 -34.47 8.14 4.82
CA VAL A 649 -33.35 7.25 5.10
C VAL A 649 -33.56 6.00 4.27
N VAL A 650 -32.56 5.63 3.46
CA VAL A 650 -32.61 4.42 2.63
C VAL A 650 -31.43 3.52 2.99
N TRP A 651 -31.70 2.25 3.19
CA TRP A 651 -30.69 1.24 3.56
C TRP A 651 -30.84 -0.02 2.71
N GLY A 652 -29.73 -0.73 2.48
CA GLY A 652 -29.77 -2.07 1.89
C GLY A 652 -29.88 -3.14 2.97
N ASP A 653 -30.75 -4.14 2.80
CA ASP A 653 -30.90 -5.25 3.75
C ASP A 653 -29.65 -6.15 3.89
N GLN A 654 -28.74 -6.09 2.92
CA GLN A 654 -27.48 -6.82 2.85
C GLN A 654 -26.28 -5.86 2.95
N ASP A 655 -26.45 -4.73 3.64
CA ASP A 655 -25.33 -3.82 3.91
C ASP A 655 -24.35 -4.44 4.91
N GLU A 656 -23.30 -5.04 4.36
CA GLU A 656 -22.20 -5.64 5.13
C GLU A 656 -21.23 -4.58 5.69
N VAL A 657 -21.29 -3.32 5.22
CA VAL A 657 -20.41 -2.22 5.67
C VAL A 657 -20.95 -1.63 6.96
N LEU A 658 -22.19 -1.14 6.89
CA LEU A 658 -22.90 -0.54 8.00
C LEU A 658 -24.21 -1.31 8.17
N ASP A 659 -24.32 -2.01 9.30
CA ASP A 659 -25.47 -2.88 9.54
C ASP A 659 -26.78 -2.08 9.58
N VAL A 660 -27.86 -2.68 9.07
CA VAL A 660 -29.20 -2.09 9.00
C VAL A 660 -29.74 -1.68 10.38
N SER A 661 -29.22 -2.23 11.47
CA SER A 661 -29.55 -1.84 12.85
C SER A 661 -29.30 -0.36 13.16
N CYS A 662 -28.45 0.34 12.40
CA CYS A 662 -28.28 1.78 12.48
C CYS A 662 -29.61 2.54 12.31
N LEU A 663 -30.56 1.99 11.55
CA LEU A 663 -31.87 2.59 11.35
C LEU A 663 -32.64 2.79 12.65
N LYS A 664 -32.48 1.91 13.64
CA LYS A 664 -33.12 2.05 14.95
C LYS A 664 -32.65 3.32 15.66
N VAL A 665 -31.34 3.57 15.66
CA VAL A 665 -30.74 4.76 16.29
C VAL A 665 -31.18 6.03 15.57
N ILE A 666 -31.23 6.00 14.23
CA ILE A 666 -31.74 7.13 13.45
C ILE A 666 -33.22 7.36 13.75
N ASP A 667 -34.02 6.30 13.84
CA ASP A 667 -35.45 6.39 14.12
C ASP A 667 -35.73 7.04 15.47
N ASP A 668 -34.97 6.65 16.49
CA ASP A 668 -35.09 7.15 17.87
C ASP A 668 -34.68 8.63 17.99
N LYS A 669 -33.64 9.07 17.27
CA LYS A 669 -33.03 10.39 17.46
C LYS A 669 -33.45 11.45 16.42
N LEU A 670 -33.85 11.03 15.22
CA LEU A 670 -34.29 11.93 14.16
C LEU A 670 -35.75 12.33 14.36
N ASN A 671 -35.95 13.46 15.04
CA ASN A 671 -37.28 13.99 15.33
C ASN A 671 -37.70 15.06 14.30
N VAL A 672 -38.12 14.60 13.12
CA VAL A 672 -38.67 15.45 12.05
C VAL A 672 -40.12 15.09 11.77
N THR A 673 -40.92 16.09 11.37
CA THR A 673 -42.36 15.92 11.13
C THR A 673 -42.68 14.98 9.95
N ARG A 674 -41.75 14.83 9.01
CA ARG A 674 -41.87 13.90 7.87
C ARG A 674 -40.58 13.12 7.72
N LYS A 675 -40.62 11.87 8.16
CA LYS A 675 -39.53 10.88 8.11
C LYS A 675 -40.01 9.68 7.30
N HIS A 676 -39.22 9.25 6.32
CA HIS A 676 -39.44 7.99 5.60
C HIS A 676 -38.23 7.10 5.78
N VAL A 677 -38.46 5.82 6.12
CA VAL A 677 -37.43 4.80 6.20
C VAL A 677 -37.71 3.76 5.13
N VAL A 678 -36.75 3.52 4.25
CA VAL A 678 -36.88 2.57 3.13
C VAL A 678 -35.74 1.56 3.24
N VAL A 679 -36.07 0.28 3.34
CA VAL A 679 -35.09 -0.80 3.25
C VAL A 679 -35.27 -1.48 1.89
N LEU A 680 -34.20 -1.54 1.11
CA LEU A 680 -34.19 -2.19 -0.20
C LEU A 680 -33.74 -3.64 -0.05
N GLU A 681 -34.60 -4.57 -0.46
CA GLU A 681 -34.27 -6.00 -0.47
C GLU A 681 -33.16 -6.34 -1.49
N LYS A 682 -32.30 -7.28 -1.11
CA LYS A 682 -31.15 -7.75 -1.89
C LYS A 682 -30.24 -6.60 -2.34
N CYS A 683 -30.00 -5.64 -1.46
CA CYS A 683 -29.20 -4.45 -1.74
C CYS A 683 -28.08 -4.30 -0.70
N GLY A 684 -26.86 -3.99 -1.17
CA GLY A 684 -25.72 -3.69 -0.31
C GLY A 684 -25.56 -2.19 -0.02
N HIS A 685 -24.37 -1.82 0.43
CA HIS A 685 -24.03 -0.45 0.88
C HIS A 685 -24.14 0.63 -0.21
N LEU A 686 -23.74 0.31 -1.45
CA LEU A 686 -23.73 1.28 -2.54
C LEU A 686 -25.04 1.25 -3.33
N ILE A 687 -26.13 1.68 -2.71
CA ILE A 687 -27.48 1.75 -3.32
C ILE A 687 -27.47 2.39 -4.73
N PRO A 688 -26.79 3.53 -5.00
CA PRO A 688 -26.74 4.12 -6.34
C PRO A 688 -26.13 3.23 -7.42
N THR A 689 -25.30 2.27 -7.03
CA THR A 689 -24.62 1.31 -7.92
C THR A 689 -25.36 -0.02 -8.00
N ASP A 690 -25.80 -0.54 -6.86
CA ASP A 690 -26.42 -1.86 -6.72
C ASP A 690 -27.86 -1.87 -7.26
N LYS A 691 -28.65 -0.85 -6.89
CA LYS A 691 -30.08 -0.73 -7.23
C LYS A 691 -30.41 0.67 -7.79
N PRO A 692 -29.78 1.08 -8.91
CA PRO A 692 -29.90 2.44 -9.44
C PRO A 692 -31.33 2.82 -9.86
N THR A 693 -32.13 1.87 -10.36
CA THR A 693 -33.50 2.14 -10.80
C THR A 693 -34.41 2.37 -9.60
N GLU A 694 -34.36 1.48 -8.62
CA GLU A 694 -35.12 1.58 -7.37
C GLU A 694 -34.73 2.83 -6.58
N CYS A 695 -33.43 3.18 -6.58
CA CYS A 695 -32.94 4.44 -6.01
C CYS A 695 -33.56 5.67 -6.70
N VAL A 696 -33.62 5.69 -8.03
CA VAL A 696 -34.27 6.77 -8.80
C VAL A 696 -35.76 6.87 -8.49
N ASP A 697 -36.46 5.74 -8.41
CA ASP A 697 -37.90 5.71 -8.18
C ASP A 697 -38.25 6.26 -6.79
N VAL A 698 -37.54 5.79 -5.76
CA VAL A 698 -37.70 6.25 -4.38
C VAL A 698 -37.35 7.75 -4.24
N LEU A 699 -36.26 8.20 -4.90
CA LEU A 699 -35.89 9.62 -4.93
C LEU A 699 -36.93 10.49 -5.63
N ASN A 700 -37.42 10.11 -6.80
CA ASN A 700 -38.41 10.90 -7.53
C ASN A 700 -39.71 11.05 -6.73
N LYS A 701 -40.21 9.96 -6.13
CA LYS A 701 -41.39 9.98 -5.26
C LYS A 701 -41.20 10.89 -4.05
N PHE A 702 -40.08 10.72 -3.33
CA PHE A 702 -39.78 11.55 -2.16
C PHE A 702 -39.62 13.02 -2.52
N LEU A 703 -38.87 13.34 -3.58
CA LEU A 703 -38.67 14.72 -4.02
C LEU A 703 -39.99 15.38 -4.47
N ALA A 704 -40.88 14.63 -5.12
CA ALA A 704 -42.22 15.07 -5.50
C ALA A 704 -43.20 15.23 -4.32
N ASP A 705 -42.80 14.86 -3.10
CA ASP A 705 -43.64 14.89 -1.89
C ASP A 705 -44.84 13.93 -1.98
N GLU A 706 -44.68 12.82 -2.73
CA GLU A 706 -45.65 11.72 -2.81
C GLU A 706 -45.51 10.77 -1.61
N GLU A 707 -46.62 10.16 -1.18
CA GLU A 707 -46.58 9.13 -0.12
C GLU A 707 -45.82 7.88 -0.59
N LEU A 708 -44.83 7.46 0.20
CA LEU A 708 -44.07 6.24 -0.03
C LEU A 708 -44.77 5.06 0.67
N SER A 709 -45.59 4.30 -0.06
CA SER A 709 -46.20 3.06 0.45
C SER A 709 -45.32 1.85 0.13
N PHE A 710 -44.63 1.29 1.13
CA PHE A 710 -43.96 -0.02 1.00
C PHE A 710 -44.16 -0.86 2.26
N THR A 711 -44.48 -2.15 2.07
CA THR A 711 -44.77 -3.14 3.10
C THR A 711 -43.46 -3.72 3.68
N PHE A 712 -43.27 -3.65 4.99
CA PHE A 712 -42.11 -4.25 5.67
C PHE A 712 -42.33 -5.74 5.98
N SER A 713 -41.29 -6.55 5.77
CA SER A 713 -41.05 -7.81 6.50
C SER A 713 -39.63 -7.75 7.07
N LEU A 714 -39.49 -7.30 8.32
CA LEU A 714 -38.25 -7.48 9.07
C LEU A 714 -38.08 -8.98 9.36
N ALA A 715 -36.95 -9.54 8.96
CA ALA A 715 -36.56 -10.90 9.31
C ALA A 715 -36.53 -11.03 10.85
N GLY A 716 -37.51 -11.76 11.41
CA GLY A 716 -37.39 -12.38 12.73
C GLY A 716 -38.13 -11.75 13.91
N GLN A 717 -38.75 -10.57 13.81
CA GLN A 717 -39.62 -10.06 14.87
C GLN A 717 -40.92 -9.46 14.31
N GLN A 718 -42.04 -10.14 14.58
CA GLN A 718 -43.37 -9.54 14.50
C GLN A 718 -43.48 -8.46 15.59
N SER A 719 -43.23 -7.21 15.23
CA SER A 719 -43.93 -6.09 15.86
C SER A 719 -44.35 -5.12 14.77
N VAL A 720 -45.62 -5.23 14.41
CA VAL A 720 -46.34 -4.21 13.65
C VAL A 720 -46.41 -2.97 14.54
N MET A 721 -45.63 -1.94 14.22
CA MET A 721 -46.02 -0.57 14.55
C MET A 721 -46.44 0.08 13.25
N ALA A 722 -47.76 0.22 13.10
CA ALA A 722 -48.34 1.10 12.10
C ALA A 722 -47.85 2.53 12.39
N PHE A 723 -47.30 3.19 11.37
CA PHE A 723 -47.05 4.63 11.36
C PHE A 723 -48.11 5.32 10.51
#